data_AF-A0A8T2GSW1-F1
#
_entry.id   AF-A0A8T2GSW1-F1
#
_cell.length_a   1.000
_cell.length_b   1.000
_cell.length_c   1.000
_cell.angle_alpha   90.00
_cell.angle_beta   90.00
_cell.angle_gamma   90.00
#
_symmetry.space_group_name_H-M   'P 1'
#
loop_
_entity.id
_entity.type
_entity.pdbx_description
1 polymer ?
#
loop_
_entity_poly.entity_id
_entity_poly.type
_entity_poly.pdbx_seq_one_letter_code
_entity_poly.pdbx_strand_id
1 'polypeptide(L)'
;MEADTKTDSRTLKVNDLLKDARLDYDSLRKLVDDTVSSIKEAIDGIPEKFQVTSELAPSFVEDIGADKEVEFSFKKPNGFNLCGSYSICGMAKPDTSVDLLVHLPKECFYEKDYMNHRYHAKRCLYLCVIEKHLLSSSSIEKVVWSTLHNEARKPVLVVFPAKKLDQFPGFSIRLIPSATSLFSVAKLSISRNNVRSVTADGVPEPTPTYNSSILEDMFLEENSEFLKKTFSEWKELSDALILLKIWARQRSSIYVHDCLNGFLISVILSYLATHSKINKALSALDIFRVTLDFIATSKLWERGLYLPPQSEIRVSKEEKMQFRELFPVVICDSSTFVNLAFRMTSVGFLELQDEASLTLKCMEKLRDGGFEEIFMTKIDYPVKYDHCIRLQLKGKTAVSLSGFCLDKECWRLYEQKVHSLLLEGLGDRAKSIRVVWRNTNQDWHVESGLSVLDREPLFIGISVSSTEKAYRTVDIGPDAENKIEALRFRKFWGEKSDLRRFKDGRISESTVWETQQWTKHLIMKQIVEYILKRHLSLTSDDIVQLVDQLDFSLNYGGKDPISLSGNLVQAYEVLSKCLREIEGIPLKVSSVQSLDSALRLTSVFPPEPHPVACEKIDSRRLQKLIPSCIPAMEVMIQLEGSGNWPMDDLAVEKTKSAFLLKIAESLQNVKGIPCTATEDNVDVFIGGYAFRLRILHERGLSLVKREIGVDPVKHVSSTDKMLFIRSQHASMINGLQGRFPVYAPVARLAKRWVSAHLFSGCLAEEAIELLVAYLFLTPLPLGVPSSRINGFLRFLRLLADYEWMFYPLIVDINNDFGRNDEKEINDNFMSSRKGYEEDKQNISSAMFLAAPYDKASEAWTSTSPNLLEQKRLVAYARSSANVLSKMVLQEHNDSVQWECLFRTPLNNYDAVILLHRDKLPYPRRLLFPSELNQGKHVARGKASRLFNPFMSPGDLKRSHEELKNKLMVDFEPTKCLLSGLQEEFGTLKPWYDHIGGDAIGLTWNKHNSKKRERDEEEEEEEESNPMEMLKAVGEMGKGLVRDIYLLKPPRFV
;
A
#
# COMPACT_ATOMS: atom_id res chain seq x y z
N MET A 1 -25.50 14.74 24.94
CA MET A 1 -25.39 13.30 25.25
C MET A 1 -24.55 12.54 24.23
N GLU A 2 -24.94 12.28 22.97
CA GLU A 2 -24.06 11.55 22.00
C GLU A 2 -22.78 12.31 21.59
N ALA A 3 -22.82 13.64 21.52
CA ALA A 3 -21.63 14.45 21.26
C ALA A 3 -20.65 14.47 22.45
N ASP A 4 -21.18 14.43 23.68
CA ASP A 4 -20.39 14.41 24.92
C ASP A 4 -19.70 13.04 25.08
N THR A 5 -20.43 11.92 24.89
CA THR A 5 -19.84 10.57 24.97
C THR A 5 -18.79 10.27 23.90
N LYS A 6 -18.95 10.80 22.67
CA LYS A 6 -17.90 10.70 21.63
C LYS A 6 -16.67 11.55 21.95
N THR A 7 -16.84 12.69 22.60
CA THR A 7 -15.72 13.55 23.02
C THR A 7 -14.93 12.91 24.16
N ASP A 8 -15.61 12.23 25.08
CA ASP A 8 -14.98 11.48 26.18
C ASP A 8 -14.18 10.25 25.69
N SER A 9 -14.73 9.46 24.77
CA SER A 9 -14.03 8.29 24.17
C SER A 9 -12.72 8.68 23.46
N ARG A 10 -12.75 9.75 22.65
CA ARG A 10 -11.57 10.27 21.94
C ARG A 10 -10.47 10.70 22.90
N THR A 11 -10.86 11.41 23.94
CA THR A 11 -9.94 11.93 24.95
C THR A 11 -9.27 10.79 25.73
N LEU A 12 -10.03 9.73 26.04
CA LEU A 12 -9.49 8.52 26.67
C LEU A 12 -8.43 7.82 25.80
N LYS A 13 -8.74 7.54 24.52
CA LYS A 13 -7.79 6.90 23.59
C LYS A 13 -6.49 7.69 23.43
N VAL A 14 -6.59 9.02 23.31
CA VAL A 14 -5.43 9.92 23.22
C VAL A 14 -4.61 9.90 24.51
N ASN A 15 -5.25 9.90 25.67
CA ASN A 15 -4.56 9.83 26.95
C ASN A 15 -3.82 8.50 27.14
N ASP A 16 -4.39 7.38 26.69
CA ASP A 16 -3.73 6.08 26.75
C ASP A 16 -2.54 5.99 25.78
N LEU A 17 -2.69 6.48 24.54
CA LEU A 17 -1.58 6.61 23.60
C LEU A 17 -0.43 7.46 24.17
N LEU A 18 -0.74 8.57 24.85
CA LEU A 18 0.27 9.42 25.49
C LEU A 18 0.98 8.70 26.64
N LYS A 19 0.28 7.86 27.42
CA LYS A 19 0.93 7.04 28.46
C LYS A 19 1.94 6.07 27.84
N ASP A 20 1.58 5.43 26.73
CA ASP A 20 2.45 4.45 26.07
C ASP A 20 3.64 5.11 25.37
N ALA A 21 3.40 6.23 24.68
CA ALA A 21 4.39 6.92 23.87
C ALA A 21 5.39 7.75 24.67
N ARG A 22 5.02 8.22 25.87
CA ARG A 22 5.93 8.98 26.74
C ARG A 22 7.07 8.12 27.27
N LEU A 23 8.21 8.76 27.43
CA LEU A 23 9.37 8.19 28.10
C LEU A 23 9.33 8.57 29.58
N ASP A 24 9.78 7.65 30.41
CA ASP A 24 10.07 7.93 31.81
C ASP A 24 11.45 8.60 31.92
N TYR A 25 11.46 9.91 32.10
CA TYR A 25 12.69 10.70 32.15
C TYR A 25 13.48 10.44 33.44
N ASP A 26 12.81 10.08 34.54
CA ASP A 26 13.47 9.86 35.82
C ASP A 26 14.37 8.62 35.79
N SER A 27 13.90 7.55 35.14
CA SER A 27 14.73 6.35 34.90
C SER A 27 15.80 6.55 33.83
N LEU A 28 15.53 7.37 32.80
CA LEU A 28 16.49 7.67 31.73
C LEU A 28 17.65 8.58 32.18
N ARG A 29 17.38 9.51 33.10
CA ARG A 29 18.33 10.56 33.52
C ARG A 29 19.67 10.00 33.96
N LYS A 30 19.67 8.97 34.80
CA LYS A 30 20.90 8.34 35.28
C LYS A 30 21.73 7.75 34.13
N LEU A 31 21.08 7.07 33.18
CA LEU A 31 21.79 6.50 32.02
C LEU A 31 22.39 7.61 31.14
N VAL A 32 21.66 8.70 30.92
CA VAL A 32 22.15 9.87 30.19
C VAL A 32 23.36 10.47 30.90
N ASP A 33 23.25 10.75 32.19
CA ASP A 33 24.33 11.37 32.98
C ASP A 33 25.58 10.48 33.04
N ASP A 34 25.42 9.16 33.25
CA ASP A 34 26.51 8.17 33.24
C ASP A 34 27.22 8.14 31.86
N THR A 35 26.44 8.14 30.77
CA THR A 35 26.98 8.07 29.40
C THR A 35 27.66 9.38 29.00
N VAL A 36 27.07 10.54 29.34
CA VAL A 36 27.67 11.86 29.11
C VAL A 36 28.98 11.99 29.90
N SER A 37 29.02 11.49 31.14
CA SER A 37 30.24 11.48 31.95
C SER A 37 31.32 10.61 31.30
N SER A 38 30.97 9.43 30.81
CA SER A 38 31.89 8.55 30.08
C SER A 38 32.44 9.20 28.79
N ILE A 39 31.60 9.93 28.05
CA ILE A 39 32.00 10.70 26.86
C ILE A 39 32.99 11.81 27.25
N LYS A 40 32.70 12.54 28.34
CA LYS A 40 33.59 13.59 28.85
C LYS A 40 34.95 13.03 29.26
N GLU A 41 34.97 11.94 30.02
CA GLU A 41 36.20 11.26 30.45
C GLU A 41 37.05 10.81 29.25
N ALA A 42 36.42 10.23 28.21
CA ALA A 42 37.12 9.82 27.00
C ALA A 42 37.74 11.02 26.24
N ILE A 43 37.01 12.15 26.17
CA ILE A 43 37.49 13.39 25.55
C ILE A 43 38.58 14.06 26.41
N ASP A 44 38.49 13.95 27.73
CA ASP A 44 39.49 14.49 28.65
C ASP A 44 40.85 13.78 28.57
N GLY A 45 40.85 12.52 28.12
CA GLY A 45 42.06 11.76 27.79
C GLY A 45 42.78 12.21 26.51
N ILE A 46 42.24 13.16 25.74
CA ILE A 46 42.87 13.67 24.52
C ILE A 46 44.02 14.65 24.87
N PRO A 47 45.23 14.49 24.31
CA PRO A 47 46.36 15.39 24.55
C PRO A 47 46.09 16.86 24.12
N GLU A 48 46.54 17.83 24.92
CA GLU A 48 46.30 19.28 24.68
C GLU A 48 46.98 19.89 23.44
N LYS A 49 47.93 19.17 22.84
CA LYS A 49 48.69 19.57 21.64
C LYS A 49 48.62 18.47 20.58
N PHE A 50 47.42 18.00 20.29
CA PHE A 50 47.18 17.06 19.19
C PHE A 50 47.01 17.84 17.89
N GLN A 51 47.96 17.72 16.95
CA GLN A 51 47.84 18.37 15.64
C GLN A 51 46.83 17.61 14.78
N VAL A 52 45.88 18.34 14.20
CA VAL A 52 44.85 17.81 13.31
C VAL A 52 45.09 18.32 11.91
N THR A 53 45.18 17.40 10.95
CA THR A 53 45.38 17.69 9.53
C THR A 53 44.25 17.05 8.72
N SER A 54 44.13 17.42 7.44
CA SER A 54 43.17 16.84 6.50
C SER A 54 43.34 15.33 6.30
N GLU A 55 44.47 14.74 6.69
CA GLU A 55 44.79 13.31 6.57
C GLU A 55 43.87 12.40 7.39
N LEU A 56 43.15 12.90 8.40
CA LEU A 56 42.18 12.09 9.14
C LEU A 56 40.91 11.76 8.33
N ALA A 57 40.56 12.59 7.34
CA ALA A 57 39.39 12.37 6.50
C ALA A 57 39.60 12.98 5.09
N PRO A 58 40.63 12.52 4.34
CA PRO A 58 41.07 13.19 3.12
C PRO A 58 39.97 13.21 2.06
N SER A 59 39.28 12.08 1.87
CA SER A 59 38.17 11.94 0.92
C SER A 59 37.04 12.91 1.21
N PHE A 60 36.65 13.07 2.48
CA PHE A 60 35.58 13.99 2.86
C PHE A 60 35.96 15.46 2.63
N VAL A 61 37.17 15.85 3.04
CA VAL A 61 37.68 17.22 2.89
C VAL A 61 37.78 17.61 1.42
N GLU A 62 38.25 16.69 0.57
CA GLU A 62 38.29 16.87 -0.87
C GLU A 62 36.88 16.96 -1.48
N ASP A 63 35.98 16.03 -1.14
CA ASP A 63 34.64 15.95 -1.74
C ASP A 63 33.76 17.15 -1.40
N ILE A 64 33.87 17.72 -0.19
CA ILE A 64 33.16 18.97 0.14
C ILE A 64 33.77 20.20 -0.52
N GLY A 65 34.93 20.08 -1.17
CA GLY A 65 35.63 21.19 -1.83
C GLY A 65 36.29 22.17 -0.85
N ALA A 66 36.74 21.69 0.30
CA ALA A 66 37.53 22.52 1.22
C ALA A 66 38.96 22.72 0.70
N ASP A 67 39.60 23.82 1.08
CA ASP A 67 41.00 24.09 0.69
C ASP A 67 41.94 22.98 1.19
N LYS A 68 42.99 22.65 0.43
CA LYS A 68 43.84 21.46 0.67
C LYS A 68 44.61 21.47 2.01
N GLU A 69 44.81 22.64 2.62
CA GLU A 69 45.61 22.84 3.84
C GLU A 69 44.71 23.16 5.06
N VAL A 70 43.72 22.31 5.35
CA VAL A 70 42.97 22.43 6.61
C VAL A 70 43.76 21.78 7.74
N GLU A 71 44.29 22.62 8.64
CA GLU A 71 44.93 22.16 9.88
C GLU A 71 44.56 23.03 11.09
N PHE A 72 44.67 22.45 12.28
CA PHE A 72 44.55 23.14 13.56
C PHE A 72 45.14 22.29 14.71
N SER A 73 45.52 22.94 15.80
CA SER A 73 45.80 22.25 17.06
C SER A 73 44.49 21.97 17.77
N PHE A 74 44.20 20.70 18.06
CA PHE A 74 43.03 20.31 18.83
C PHE A 74 43.04 20.97 20.22
N LYS A 75 41.88 21.48 20.63
CA LYS A 75 41.59 21.91 21.99
C LYS A 75 40.35 21.19 22.48
N LYS A 76 40.31 20.88 23.77
CA LYS A 76 39.16 20.24 24.41
C LYS A 76 37.91 21.13 24.26
N PRO A 77 36.70 20.55 24.14
CA PRO A 77 35.48 21.34 24.00
C PRO A 77 35.30 22.32 25.17
N ASN A 78 34.76 23.51 24.89
CA ASN A 78 34.51 24.53 25.91
C ASN A 78 33.42 24.11 26.92
N GLY A 79 32.63 23.10 26.57
CA GLY A 79 31.52 22.61 27.37
C GLY A 79 30.63 21.68 26.58
N PHE A 80 29.63 21.15 27.28
CA PHE A 80 28.61 20.29 26.73
C PHE A 80 27.24 20.72 27.22
N ASN A 81 26.23 20.68 26.35
CA ASN A 81 24.86 21.03 26.71
C ASN A 81 23.87 20.00 26.13
N LEU A 82 22.88 19.58 26.93
CA LEU A 82 21.84 18.68 26.48
C LEU A 82 20.72 19.48 25.80
N CYS A 83 20.33 19.08 24.58
CA CYS A 83 19.35 19.81 23.78
C CYS A 83 18.29 18.90 23.15
N GLY A 84 17.56 19.45 22.19
CA GLY A 84 16.60 18.72 21.38
C GLY A 84 15.35 18.31 22.17
N SER A 85 14.81 17.13 21.85
CA SER A 85 13.55 16.68 22.46
C SER A 85 13.69 16.34 23.94
N TYR A 86 14.90 16.00 24.40
CA TYR A 86 15.18 15.66 25.79
C TYR A 86 15.03 16.89 26.71
N SER A 87 15.56 18.05 26.30
CA SER A 87 15.58 19.27 27.13
C SER A 87 14.19 19.87 27.37
N ILE A 88 13.22 19.57 26.52
CA ILE A 88 11.83 20.05 26.60
C ILE A 88 10.83 18.95 27.03
N CYS A 89 11.32 17.80 27.49
CA CYS A 89 10.53 16.62 27.82
C CYS A 89 9.56 16.16 26.71
N GLY A 90 9.96 16.36 25.44
CA GLY A 90 9.15 16.10 24.26
C GLY A 90 9.57 14.88 23.42
N MET A 91 10.43 13.99 23.94
CA MET A 91 10.77 12.72 23.30
C MET A 91 9.56 11.78 23.26
N ALA A 92 9.46 10.99 22.19
CA ALA A 92 8.38 10.04 21.97
C ALA A 92 8.96 8.70 21.48
N LYS A 93 8.55 7.58 22.08
CA LYS A 93 8.95 6.23 21.65
C LYS A 93 8.60 5.98 20.17
N PRO A 94 9.35 5.12 19.44
CA PRO A 94 10.50 4.32 19.90
C PRO A 94 11.84 5.07 19.88
N ASP A 95 11.87 6.34 19.47
CA ASP A 95 13.10 7.13 19.38
C ASP A 95 13.60 7.54 20.77
N THR A 96 14.75 7.00 21.15
CA THR A 96 15.43 7.23 22.44
C THR A 96 16.76 7.97 22.26
N SER A 97 16.96 8.67 21.14
CA SER A 97 18.16 9.47 20.89
C SER A 97 18.15 10.76 21.71
N VAL A 98 19.25 11.05 22.41
CA VAL A 98 19.48 12.31 23.12
C VAL A 98 20.55 13.13 22.40
N ASP A 99 20.29 14.41 22.18
CA ASP A 99 21.23 15.30 21.50
C ASP A 99 22.14 16.00 22.52
N LEU A 100 23.45 15.87 22.34
CA LEU A 100 24.49 16.49 23.16
C LEU A 100 25.31 17.46 22.30
N LEU A 101 25.22 18.74 22.63
CA LEU A 101 26.01 19.79 22.02
C LEU A 101 27.44 19.71 22.50
N VAL A 102 28.39 19.79 21.58
CA VAL A 102 29.82 19.85 21.84
C VAL A 102 30.32 21.23 21.44
N HIS A 103 30.69 22.06 22.41
CA HIS A 103 31.06 23.46 22.16
C HIS A 103 32.46 23.55 21.57
N LEU A 104 32.54 23.88 20.29
CA LEU A 104 33.78 23.99 19.55
C LEU A 104 34.63 25.18 20.07
N PRO A 105 35.90 24.97 20.43
CA PRO A 105 36.77 26.06 20.91
C PRO A 105 37.14 27.01 19.77
N LYS A 106 37.04 28.32 20.00
CA LYS A 106 37.35 29.34 18.97
C LYS A 106 38.81 29.28 18.54
N GLU A 107 39.70 28.82 19.41
CA GLU A 107 41.14 28.65 19.20
C GLU A 107 41.47 27.64 18.10
N CYS A 108 40.54 26.74 17.75
CA CYS A 108 40.72 25.78 16.65
C CYS A 108 40.44 26.41 15.26
N PHE A 109 39.89 27.63 15.21
CA PHE A 109 39.39 28.25 13.98
C PHE A 109 40.02 29.62 13.74
N TYR A 110 40.23 29.93 12.46
CA TYR A 110 40.62 31.26 12.01
C TYR A 110 39.39 32.09 11.63
N GLU A 111 39.52 33.41 11.68
CA GLU A 111 38.43 34.36 11.41
C GLU A 111 37.77 34.18 10.02
N LYS A 112 38.50 33.59 9.06
CA LYS A 112 38.09 33.37 7.67
C LYS A 112 37.65 31.92 7.37
N ASP A 113 37.56 31.06 8.38
CA ASP A 113 37.18 29.65 8.19
C ASP A 113 35.71 29.46 7.79
N TYR A 114 34.88 30.50 7.87
CA TYR A 114 33.53 30.48 7.32
C TYR A 114 33.49 30.37 5.78
N MET A 115 34.61 30.60 5.07
CA MET A 115 34.67 30.50 3.60
C MET A 115 35.12 29.11 3.12
N ASN A 116 34.63 28.71 1.95
CA ASN A 116 35.07 27.52 1.19
C ASN A 116 35.15 26.25 2.05
N HIS A 117 34.09 25.94 2.79
CA HIS A 117 33.94 24.70 3.56
C HIS A 117 35.02 24.44 4.63
N ARG A 118 35.91 25.39 4.94
CA ARG A 118 36.96 25.20 5.97
C ARG A 118 36.36 24.92 7.34
N TYR A 119 35.29 25.61 7.72
CA TYR A 119 34.53 25.34 8.94
C TYR A 119 33.98 23.91 8.94
N HIS A 120 33.31 23.48 7.87
CA HIS A 120 32.74 22.13 7.78
C HIS A 120 33.82 21.04 7.83
N ALA A 121 34.96 21.25 7.17
CA ALA A 121 36.12 20.38 7.25
C ALA A 121 36.66 20.28 8.69
N LYS A 122 36.98 21.42 9.33
CA LYS A 122 37.46 21.45 10.72
C LYS A 122 36.47 20.84 11.69
N ARG A 123 35.16 21.11 11.52
CA ARG A 123 34.07 20.52 12.30
C ARG A 123 34.05 18.99 12.20
N CYS A 124 34.23 18.43 11.00
CA CYS A 124 34.32 16.98 10.78
C CYS A 124 35.59 16.38 11.38
N LEU A 125 36.75 17.00 11.11
CA LEU A 125 38.04 16.55 11.63
C LEU A 125 38.09 16.57 13.17
N TYR A 126 37.44 17.55 13.79
CA TYR A 126 37.28 17.61 15.25
C TYR A 126 36.52 16.39 15.78
N LEU A 127 35.46 15.95 15.09
CA LEU A 127 34.73 14.73 15.43
C LEU A 127 35.56 13.47 15.17
N CYS A 128 36.41 13.42 14.15
CA CYS A 128 37.31 12.29 13.89
C CYS A 128 38.26 12.04 15.08
N VAL A 129 38.79 13.11 15.69
CA VAL A 129 39.61 13.00 16.90
C VAL A 129 38.79 12.46 18.07
N ILE A 130 37.56 12.97 18.26
CA ILE A 130 36.67 12.48 19.32
C ILE A 130 36.33 10.99 19.11
N GLU A 131 35.94 10.58 17.91
CA GLU A 131 35.59 9.19 17.59
C GLU A 131 36.70 8.22 17.98
N LYS A 132 37.95 8.52 17.59
CA LYS A 132 39.12 7.68 17.88
C LYS A 132 39.27 7.40 19.38
N HIS A 133 39.02 8.41 20.22
CA HIS A 133 39.11 8.28 21.66
C HIS A 133 37.87 7.61 22.28
N LEU A 134 36.68 7.85 21.74
CA LEU A 134 35.45 7.16 22.18
C LEU A 134 35.51 5.66 21.91
N LEU A 135 36.04 5.24 20.75
CA LEU A 135 36.22 3.82 20.42
C LEU A 135 37.23 3.09 21.33
N SER A 136 38.07 3.85 22.05
CA SER A 136 39.03 3.30 23.02
C SER A 136 38.43 3.13 24.42
N SER A 137 37.21 3.63 24.66
CA SER A 137 36.53 3.58 25.97
C SER A 137 35.72 2.29 26.14
N SER A 138 35.93 1.56 27.25
CA SER A 138 35.16 0.35 27.56
C SER A 138 33.68 0.62 27.90
N SER A 139 33.32 1.87 28.18
CA SER A 139 31.95 2.28 28.51
C SER A 139 31.07 2.49 27.25
N ILE A 140 31.67 2.44 26.06
CA ILE A 140 31.01 2.69 24.78
C ILE A 140 31.01 1.37 23.98
N GLU A 141 29.84 0.94 23.53
CA GLU A 141 29.70 -0.28 22.71
C GLU A 141 30.14 -0.02 21.27
N LYS A 142 29.63 1.06 20.68
CA LYS A 142 29.91 1.45 19.31
C LYS A 142 29.66 2.93 19.08
N VAL A 143 30.37 3.47 18.10
CA VAL A 143 30.17 4.83 17.56
C VAL A 143 29.85 4.67 16.08
N VAL A 144 28.82 5.39 15.61
CA VAL A 144 28.35 5.34 14.22
C VAL A 144 28.29 6.76 13.66
N TRP A 145 28.78 6.95 12.44
CA TRP A 145 28.63 8.22 11.73
C TRP A 145 27.21 8.39 11.20
N SER A 146 26.71 9.61 11.29
CA SER A 146 25.45 10.02 10.66
C SER A 146 25.57 11.46 10.20
N THR A 147 24.48 12.06 9.74
CA THR A 147 24.43 13.47 9.35
C THR A 147 23.32 14.19 10.09
N LEU A 148 23.54 15.47 10.38
CA LEU A 148 22.48 16.31 10.93
C LEU A 148 21.50 16.64 9.80
N HIS A 149 20.26 16.16 9.92
CA HIS A 149 19.17 16.42 8.98
C HIS A 149 19.47 16.05 7.51
N ASN A 150 20.18 14.94 7.26
CA ASN A 150 20.51 14.45 5.90
C ASN A 150 21.36 15.46 5.10
N GLU A 151 22.13 16.31 5.80
CA GLU A 151 23.09 17.24 5.21
C GLU A 151 24.51 16.67 5.28
N ALA A 152 25.07 16.33 4.14
CA ALA A 152 26.39 15.70 4.01
C ALA A 152 27.51 16.55 4.63
N ARG A 153 27.38 17.88 4.59
CA ARG A 153 28.37 18.82 5.17
C ARG A 153 28.42 18.78 6.70
N LYS A 154 27.41 18.21 7.36
CA LYS A 154 27.25 18.23 8.83
C LYS A 154 27.25 16.81 9.40
N PRO A 155 28.38 16.08 9.31
CA PRO A 155 28.49 14.77 9.94
C PRO A 155 28.35 14.89 11.47
N VAL A 156 27.78 13.88 12.11
CA VAL A 156 27.61 13.77 13.56
C VAL A 156 27.96 12.37 14.02
N LEU A 157 28.32 12.21 15.29
CA LEU A 157 28.57 10.89 15.88
C LEU A 157 27.36 10.44 16.69
N VAL A 158 26.97 9.19 16.53
CA VAL A 158 25.93 8.53 17.34
C VAL A 158 26.62 7.51 18.23
N VAL A 159 26.62 7.75 19.53
CA VAL A 159 27.31 6.98 20.56
C VAL A 159 26.32 6.05 21.26
N PHE A 160 26.62 4.75 21.26
CA PHE A 160 25.83 3.74 21.95
C PHE A 160 26.58 3.28 23.21
N PRO A 161 25.99 3.41 24.41
CA PRO A 161 26.66 2.99 25.65
C PRO A 161 26.72 1.46 25.75
N ALA A 162 27.77 0.95 26.41
CA ALA A 162 27.91 -0.47 26.71
C ALA A 162 26.81 -0.99 27.66
N LYS A 163 26.37 -0.13 28.59
CA LYS A 163 25.26 -0.43 29.50
C LYS A 163 23.92 -0.27 28.79
N LYS A 164 23.20 -1.37 28.62
CA LYS A 164 21.86 -1.40 28.02
C LYS A 164 20.79 -1.45 29.11
N LEU A 165 19.72 -0.68 28.93
CA LEU A 165 18.50 -0.80 29.73
C LEU A 165 17.42 -1.42 28.85
N ASP A 166 16.80 -2.51 29.32
CA ASP A 166 15.74 -3.20 28.58
C ASP A 166 14.54 -2.29 28.26
N GLN A 167 14.31 -1.27 29.09
CA GLN A 167 13.26 -0.27 28.91
C GLN A 167 13.53 0.71 27.75
N PHE A 168 14.79 0.87 27.34
CA PHE A 168 15.22 1.81 26.30
C PHE A 168 16.12 1.11 25.26
N PRO A 169 15.57 0.15 24.50
CA PRO A 169 16.34 -0.53 23.47
C PRO A 169 16.82 0.48 22.42
N GLY A 170 18.10 0.40 22.06
CA GLY A 170 18.70 1.27 21.05
C GLY A 170 18.96 2.72 21.51
N PHE A 171 18.95 2.99 22.82
CA PHE A 171 19.35 4.30 23.35
C PHE A 171 20.72 4.73 22.82
N SER A 172 20.82 6.00 22.43
CA SER A 172 22.04 6.59 21.88
C SER A 172 22.15 8.07 22.21
N ILE A 173 23.40 8.57 22.32
CA ILE A 173 23.69 10.00 22.42
C ILE A 173 24.27 10.48 21.09
N ARG A 174 23.66 11.50 20.49
CA ARG A 174 24.13 12.15 19.27
C ARG A 174 24.99 13.35 19.61
N LEU A 175 26.26 13.31 19.22
CA LEU A 175 27.20 14.42 19.39
C LEU A 175 27.04 15.41 18.25
N ILE A 176 26.59 16.62 18.57
CA ILE A 176 26.36 17.70 17.60
C ILE A 176 27.33 18.84 17.92
N PRO A 177 28.32 19.11 17.05
CA PRO A 177 29.17 20.30 17.20
C PRO A 177 28.35 21.60 17.19
N SER A 178 28.60 22.47 18.16
CA SER A 178 28.02 23.81 18.28
C SER A 178 29.15 24.85 18.21
N ALA A 179 28.89 25.97 17.52
CA ALA A 179 29.88 27.00 17.20
C ALA A 179 29.46 28.39 17.69
N THR A 180 28.92 28.47 18.91
CA THR A 180 28.38 29.70 19.49
C THR A 180 29.35 30.90 19.36
N SER A 181 28.88 31.95 18.70
CA SER A 181 29.63 33.21 18.47
C SER A 181 31.02 33.03 17.79
N LEU A 182 31.20 32.01 16.94
CA LEU A 182 32.47 31.74 16.26
C LEU A 182 32.81 32.76 15.16
N PHE A 183 31.81 33.15 14.37
CA PHE A 183 31.96 34.09 13.26
C PHE A 183 31.02 35.29 13.40
N SER A 184 31.28 36.34 12.61
CA SER A 184 30.36 37.49 12.51
C SER A 184 29.15 37.14 11.64
N VAL A 185 27.93 37.34 12.17
CA VAL A 185 26.66 37.10 11.45
C VAL A 185 26.59 37.88 10.14
N ALA A 186 27.09 39.13 10.12
CA ALA A 186 27.12 39.97 8.92
C ALA A 186 27.97 39.36 7.77
N LYS A 187 28.93 38.48 8.09
CA LYS A 187 29.73 37.76 7.08
C LYS A 187 28.99 36.57 6.49
N LEU A 188 27.98 36.07 7.19
CA LEU A 188 27.12 34.94 6.80
C LEU A 188 25.73 35.41 6.34
N SER A 189 25.58 36.68 5.91
CA SER A 189 24.30 37.17 5.41
C SER A 189 23.84 36.36 4.19
N ILE A 190 22.53 36.22 4.01
CA ILE A 190 21.93 35.46 2.90
C ILE A 190 22.34 35.96 1.50
N SER A 191 22.76 37.22 1.39
CA SER A 191 23.21 37.87 0.16
C SER A 191 24.69 37.67 -0.17
N ARG A 192 25.47 37.05 0.72
CA ARG A 192 26.91 36.87 0.53
C ARG A 192 27.24 35.53 -0.11
N ASN A 193 28.22 35.57 -1.02
CA ASN A 193 28.93 34.40 -1.48
C ASN A 193 30.04 34.04 -0.48
N ASN A 194 29.98 32.83 0.07
CA ASN A 194 31.05 32.27 0.92
C ASN A 194 31.62 30.96 0.35
N VAL A 195 31.13 30.51 -0.79
CA VAL A 195 31.70 29.42 -1.59
C VAL A 195 32.13 30.00 -2.93
N ARG A 196 33.42 30.33 -3.06
CA ARG A 196 33.94 31.16 -4.17
C ARG A 196 33.79 30.52 -5.55
N SER A 197 33.64 29.20 -5.62
CA SER A 197 33.38 28.47 -6.86
C SER A 197 31.96 28.68 -7.39
N VAL A 198 31.03 29.18 -6.57
CA VAL A 198 29.64 29.43 -6.96
C VAL A 198 29.55 30.79 -7.66
N THR A 199 29.56 30.77 -8.98
CA THR A 199 29.49 31.97 -9.83
C THR A 199 28.53 31.75 -11.00
N ALA A 200 27.79 32.78 -11.41
CA ALA A 200 27.04 32.81 -12.67
C ALA A 200 27.70 33.80 -13.62
N ASP A 201 28.10 33.34 -14.82
CA ASP A 201 28.80 34.16 -15.83
C ASP A 201 30.04 34.92 -15.29
N GLY A 202 30.73 34.31 -14.32
CA GLY A 202 31.90 34.90 -13.65
C GLY A 202 31.58 35.87 -12.51
N VAL A 203 30.30 36.12 -12.21
CA VAL A 203 29.84 36.93 -11.08
C VAL A 203 29.58 36.03 -9.86
N PRO A 204 30.10 36.36 -8.67
CA PRO A 204 29.83 35.59 -7.45
C PRO A 204 28.34 35.61 -7.06
N GLU A 205 27.76 34.42 -6.93
CA GLU A 205 26.35 34.26 -6.56
C GLU A 205 26.19 34.07 -5.04
N PRO A 206 25.11 34.57 -4.42
CA PRO A 206 24.84 34.33 -3.00
C PRO A 206 24.80 32.84 -2.65
N THR A 207 25.30 32.47 -1.46
CA THR A 207 25.30 31.09 -0.97
C THR A 207 24.48 30.95 0.31
N PRO A 208 23.15 31.19 0.27
CA PRO A 208 22.32 31.29 1.46
C PRO A 208 22.14 29.96 2.21
N THR A 209 22.11 28.83 1.50
CA THR A 209 21.97 27.49 2.09
C THR A 209 23.24 27.11 2.84
N TYR A 210 24.41 27.37 2.25
CA TYR A 210 25.70 27.20 2.92
C TYR A 210 25.83 28.12 4.15
N ASN A 211 25.44 29.39 4.02
CA ASN A 211 25.51 30.34 5.13
C ASN A 211 24.59 29.91 6.29
N SER A 212 23.36 29.49 5.99
CA SER A 212 22.40 28.97 6.99
C SER A 212 22.90 27.70 7.68
N SER A 213 23.66 26.84 6.99
CA SER A 213 24.28 25.64 7.57
C SER A 213 25.22 25.97 8.74
N ILE A 214 26.04 27.02 8.60
CA ILE A 214 26.95 27.52 9.65
C ILE A 214 26.17 28.27 10.73
N LEU A 215 25.25 29.14 10.33
CA LEU A 215 24.42 29.90 11.27
C LEU A 215 23.59 28.98 12.18
N GLU A 216 23.10 27.86 11.66
CA GLU A 216 22.40 26.86 12.46
C GLU A 216 23.26 26.34 13.62
N ASP A 217 24.55 26.06 13.40
CA ASP A 217 25.47 25.63 14.48
C ASP A 217 25.83 26.77 15.44
N MET A 218 25.82 28.03 14.97
CA MET A 218 26.10 29.20 15.82
C MET A 218 24.94 29.53 16.78
N PHE A 219 23.71 29.24 16.37
CA PHE A 219 22.48 29.63 17.08
C PHE A 219 21.70 28.44 17.64
N LEU A 220 22.26 27.24 17.59
CA LEU A 220 21.59 26.02 18.06
C LEU A 220 21.23 26.10 19.55
N GLU A 221 22.14 26.63 20.37
CA GLU A 221 21.96 26.78 21.81
C GLU A 221 20.87 27.82 22.16
N GLU A 222 20.92 29.02 21.55
CA GLU A 222 19.91 30.07 21.74
C GLU A 222 18.50 29.59 21.33
N ASN A 223 18.40 28.88 20.20
CA ASN A 223 17.14 28.27 19.76
C ASN A 223 16.63 27.21 20.75
N SER A 224 17.54 26.38 21.29
CA SER A 224 17.20 25.37 22.30
C SER A 224 16.69 26.01 23.60
N GLU A 225 17.30 27.11 24.05
CA GLU A 225 16.84 27.86 25.22
C GLU A 225 15.47 28.50 25.00
N PHE A 226 15.23 29.08 23.82
CA PHE A 226 13.92 29.62 23.45
C PHE A 226 12.81 28.56 23.50
N LEU A 227 13.07 27.38 22.93
CA LEU A 227 12.14 26.25 22.98
C LEU A 227 11.92 25.80 24.44
N LYS A 228 12.99 25.64 25.21
CA LYS A 228 12.91 25.26 26.63
C LYS A 228 12.06 26.23 27.44
N LYS A 229 12.23 27.54 27.23
CA LYS A 229 11.41 28.58 27.88
C LYS A 229 9.93 28.46 27.51
N THR A 230 9.63 28.16 26.24
CA THR A 230 8.25 28.07 25.77
C THR A 230 7.51 26.82 26.28
N PHE A 231 8.22 25.68 26.35
CA PHE A 231 7.67 24.41 26.82
C PHE A 231 7.70 24.25 28.35
N SER A 232 8.45 25.10 29.05
CA SER A 232 8.54 25.07 30.51
C SER A 232 7.15 25.21 31.16
N GLU A 233 6.83 24.30 32.08
CA GLU A 233 5.57 24.31 32.84
C GLU A 233 4.29 24.33 31.97
N TRP A 234 4.33 23.70 30.79
CA TRP A 234 3.16 23.53 29.93
C TRP A 234 3.07 22.11 29.38
N LYS A 235 2.49 21.23 30.19
CA LYS A 235 2.36 19.79 29.90
C LYS A 235 1.57 19.52 28.61
N GLU A 236 0.46 20.21 28.41
CA GLU A 236 -0.44 20.02 27.25
C GLU A 236 0.27 20.36 25.93
N LEU A 237 1.21 21.32 25.94
CA LEU A 237 2.03 21.66 24.78
C LEU A 237 3.03 20.55 24.47
N SER A 238 3.69 19.98 25.49
CA SER A 238 4.57 18.82 25.33
C SER A 238 3.81 17.59 24.82
N ASP A 239 2.59 17.38 25.28
CA ASP A 239 1.73 16.29 24.80
C ASP A 239 1.31 16.50 23.34
N ALA A 240 0.93 17.72 22.96
CA ALA A 240 0.63 18.05 21.58
C ALA A 240 1.85 17.84 20.65
N LEU A 241 3.05 18.17 21.13
CA LEU A 241 4.30 17.88 20.41
C LEU A 241 4.51 16.37 20.21
N ILE A 242 4.23 15.55 21.22
CA ILE A 242 4.30 14.08 21.11
C ILE A 242 3.29 13.59 20.07
N LEU A 243 2.03 14.06 20.11
CA LEU A 243 1.00 13.70 19.13
C LEU A 243 1.41 14.09 17.70
N LEU A 244 1.94 15.29 17.49
CA LEU A 244 2.43 15.74 16.18
C LEU A 244 3.63 14.92 15.70
N LYS A 245 4.52 14.50 16.60
CA LYS A 245 5.63 13.60 16.25
C LYS A 245 5.15 12.21 15.86
N ILE A 246 4.19 11.65 16.59
CA ILE A 246 3.57 10.36 16.24
C ILE A 246 2.91 10.48 14.86
N TRP A 247 2.05 11.48 14.66
CA TRP A 247 1.38 11.74 13.39
C TRP A 247 2.38 11.88 12.23
N ALA A 248 3.41 12.72 12.38
CA ALA A 248 4.40 12.91 11.34
C ALA A 248 5.16 11.61 11.03
N ARG A 249 5.56 10.84 12.04
CA ARG A 249 6.23 9.54 11.85
C ARG A 249 5.36 8.50 11.15
N GLN A 250 4.05 8.53 11.38
CA GLN A 250 3.10 7.69 10.65
C GLN A 250 2.97 8.11 9.18
N ARG A 251 3.35 9.34 8.82
CA ARG A 251 3.33 9.89 7.45
C ARG A 251 4.75 10.06 6.92
N SER A 252 5.34 8.96 6.43
CA SER A 252 6.76 8.92 6.06
C SER A 252 7.19 9.92 4.97
N SER A 253 6.25 10.47 4.19
CA SER A 253 6.51 11.47 3.15
C SER A 253 6.72 12.89 3.70
N ILE A 254 6.21 13.19 4.89
CA ILE A 254 6.37 14.52 5.53
C ILE A 254 7.40 14.51 6.66
N TYR A 255 7.71 13.34 7.24
CA TYR A 255 8.78 13.20 8.24
C TYR A 255 10.11 12.85 7.57
N VAL A 256 10.70 13.85 6.91
CA VAL A 256 11.88 13.75 6.05
C VAL A 256 12.62 15.10 6.03
N HIS A 257 13.89 15.08 5.62
CA HIS A 257 14.82 16.20 5.71
C HIS A 257 14.36 17.49 5.02
N ASP A 258 13.60 17.40 3.94
CA ASP A 258 13.10 18.54 3.16
C ASP A 258 11.66 18.96 3.54
N CYS A 259 11.16 18.49 4.68
CA CYS A 259 9.82 18.79 5.20
C CYS A 259 9.84 18.97 6.73
N LEU A 260 9.13 18.14 7.51
CA LEU A 260 9.07 18.23 8.97
C LEU A 260 10.08 17.32 9.64
N ASN A 261 10.57 17.80 10.78
CA ASN A 261 11.30 17.01 11.76
C ASN A 261 10.85 17.42 13.18
N GLY A 262 11.34 16.72 14.20
CA GLY A 262 10.94 16.98 15.59
C GLY A 262 11.23 18.41 16.05
N PHE A 263 12.32 19.03 15.57
CA PHE A 263 12.71 20.40 15.91
C PHE A 263 11.78 21.43 15.27
N LEU A 264 11.50 21.31 13.97
CA LEU A 264 10.59 22.22 13.25
C LEU A 264 9.17 22.19 13.83
N ILE A 265 8.68 21.01 14.25
CA ILE A 265 7.37 20.90 14.93
C ILE A 265 7.39 21.70 16.24
N SER A 266 8.44 21.57 17.05
CA SER A 266 8.61 22.37 18.28
C SER A 266 8.64 23.88 17.99
N VAL A 267 9.35 24.30 16.94
CA VAL A 267 9.43 25.72 16.54
C VAL A 267 8.07 26.26 16.10
N ILE A 268 7.30 25.51 15.32
CA ILE A 268 5.95 25.90 14.88
C ILE A 268 5.02 26.05 16.09
N LEU A 269 5.04 25.09 17.03
CA LEU A 269 4.26 25.18 18.26
C LEU A 269 4.65 26.39 19.10
N SER A 270 5.96 26.65 19.26
CA SER A 270 6.44 27.83 19.97
C SER A 270 5.99 29.12 19.29
N TYR A 271 6.02 29.20 17.96
CA TYR A 271 5.50 30.35 17.22
C TYR A 271 4.01 30.60 17.51
N LEU A 272 3.19 29.54 17.50
CA LEU A 272 1.77 29.63 17.80
C LEU A 272 1.51 30.08 19.24
N ALA A 273 2.29 29.56 20.18
CA ALA A 273 2.21 29.92 21.60
C ALA A 273 2.56 31.40 21.81
N THR A 274 3.68 31.87 21.25
CA THR A 274 4.13 33.26 21.45
C THR A 274 3.22 34.30 20.79
N HIS A 275 2.48 33.93 19.75
CA HIS A 275 1.53 34.79 19.06
C HIS A 275 0.08 34.62 19.56
N SER A 276 -0.11 33.96 20.70
CA SER A 276 -1.41 33.71 21.33
C SER A 276 -2.43 33.03 20.39
N LYS A 277 -1.96 32.22 19.45
CA LYS A 277 -2.80 31.37 18.59
C LYS A 277 -3.26 30.10 19.32
N ILE A 278 -2.46 29.67 20.28
CA ILE A 278 -2.78 28.62 21.25
C ILE A 278 -2.55 29.17 22.66
N ASN A 279 -3.25 28.63 23.66
CA ASN A 279 -3.15 29.08 25.05
C ASN A 279 -3.25 27.89 26.01
N LYS A 280 -2.91 28.12 27.29
CA LYS A 280 -2.86 27.07 28.33
C LYS A 280 -4.21 26.44 28.69
N ALA A 281 -5.34 26.98 28.20
CA ALA A 281 -6.66 26.39 28.43
C ALA A 281 -7.02 25.28 27.42
N LEU A 282 -6.28 25.18 26.31
CA LEU A 282 -6.51 24.16 25.29
C LEU A 282 -5.95 22.80 25.70
N SER A 283 -6.69 21.73 25.38
CA SER A 283 -6.17 20.37 25.53
C SER A 283 -5.06 20.07 24.50
N ALA A 284 -4.27 19.02 24.74
CA ALA A 284 -3.25 18.58 23.79
C ALA A 284 -3.82 18.29 22.38
N LEU A 285 -5.02 17.70 22.32
CA LEU A 285 -5.71 17.39 21.06
C LEU A 285 -6.22 18.64 20.34
N ASP A 286 -6.67 19.66 21.10
CA ASP A 286 -7.05 20.95 20.51
C ASP A 286 -5.85 21.68 19.94
N ILE A 287 -4.71 21.69 20.67
CA ILE A 287 -3.45 22.26 20.19
C ILE A 287 -3.00 21.53 18.91
N PHE A 288 -3.08 20.20 18.89
CA PHE A 288 -2.82 19.38 17.70
C PHE A 288 -3.69 19.83 16.52
N ARG A 289 -5.01 19.93 16.71
CA ARG A 289 -5.96 20.35 15.66
C ARG A 289 -5.68 21.77 15.15
N VAL A 290 -5.47 22.74 16.05
CA VAL A 290 -5.17 24.13 15.69
C VAL A 290 -3.86 24.21 14.91
N THR A 291 -2.86 23.40 15.27
CA THR A 291 -1.58 23.36 14.57
C THR A 291 -1.74 22.81 13.15
N LEU A 292 -2.54 21.74 12.96
CA LEU A 292 -2.83 21.22 11.62
C LEU A 292 -3.60 22.22 10.76
N ASP A 293 -4.60 22.90 11.32
CA ASP A 293 -5.35 23.95 10.60
C ASP A 293 -4.44 25.09 10.17
N PHE A 294 -3.55 25.54 11.06
CA PHE A 294 -2.55 26.55 10.75
C PHE A 294 -1.61 26.13 9.62
N ILE A 295 -1.14 24.88 9.62
CA ILE A 295 -0.29 24.35 8.54
C ILE A 295 -1.08 24.31 7.22
N ALA A 296 -2.31 23.80 7.25
CA ALA A 296 -3.14 23.58 6.08
C ALA A 296 -3.60 24.87 5.38
N THR A 297 -4.01 25.90 6.14
CA THR A 297 -4.80 27.01 5.57
C THR A 297 -4.23 28.42 5.79
N SER A 298 -3.22 28.59 6.66
CA SER A 298 -2.77 29.91 7.05
C SER A 298 -2.05 30.67 5.92
N LYS A 299 -2.56 31.86 5.57
CA LYS A 299 -1.86 32.76 4.63
C LYS A 299 -0.59 33.39 5.21
N LEU A 300 -0.28 33.17 6.50
CA LEU A 300 0.93 33.69 7.11
C LEU A 300 2.20 33.04 6.54
N TRP A 301 2.09 31.82 6.00
CA TRP A 301 3.20 31.16 5.31
C TRP A 301 3.72 31.97 4.11
N GLU A 302 2.84 32.65 3.36
CA GLU A 302 3.22 33.53 2.23
C GLU A 302 4.05 34.75 2.68
N ARG A 303 3.88 35.16 3.94
CA ARG A 303 4.60 36.30 4.52
C ARG A 303 5.89 35.88 5.21
N GLY A 304 6.04 34.60 5.52
CA GLY A 304 7.06 34.06 6.42
C GLY A 304 6.65 34.17 7.89
N LEU A 305 7.06 33.19 8.69
CA LEU A 305 6.85 33.17 10.14
C LEU A 305 8.06 33.81 10.82
N TYR A 306 7.83 34.85 11.62
CA TYR A 306 8.89 35.54 12.36
C TYR A 306 8.63 35.39 13.85
N LEU A 307 9.53 34.73 14.58
CA LEU A 307 9.45 34.64 16.04
C LEU A 307 9.64 36.03 16.67
N PRO A 308 9.03 36.31 17.82
CA PRO A 308 9.16 37.61 18.47
C PRO A 308 10.62 37.90 18.85
N PRO A 309 11.08 39.16 18.74
CA PRO A 309 12.47 39.49 19.03
C PRO A 309 12.79 39.33 20.51
N GLN A 310 13.96 38.78 20.84
CA GLN A 310 14.56 38.91 22.18
C GLN A 310 15.26 40.28 22.35
N SER A 311 15.54 40.98 21.25
CA SER A 311 16.22 42.29 21.16
C SER A 311 15.35 43.33 20.41
N GLU A 312 15.57 44.63 20.55
CA GLU A 312 14.78 45.65 19.82
C GLU A 312 14.91 45.63 18.27
N ILE A 313 15.83 44.82 17.73
CA ILE A 313 16.10 44.71 16.29
C ILE A 313 14.96 43.94 15.61
N ARG A 314 14.28 44.58 14.66
CA ARG A 314 13.24 43.99 13.82
C ARG A 314 13.78 43.76 12.41
N VAL A 315 13.47 42.60 11.82
CA VAL A 315 13.78 42.31 10.41
C VAL A 315 13.10 43.35 9.49
N SER A 316 13.89 44.01 8.65
CA SER A 316 13.42 45.04 7.71
C SER A 316 12.48 44.46 6.64
N LYS A 317 11.71 45.30 5.93
CA LYS A 317 10.81 44.79 4.89
C LYS A 317 11.58 44.20 3.71
N GLU A 318 12.73 44.78 3.41
CA GLU A 318 13.63 44.43 2.33
C GLU A 318 14.24 43.05 2.58
N GLU A 319 14.73 42.78 3.80
CA GLU A 319 15.25 41.45 4.18
C GLU A 319 14.16 40.38 4.12
N LYS A 320 12.94 40.71 4.57
CA LYS A 320 11.80 39.78 4.45
C LYS A 320 11.45 39.46 2.99
N MET A 321 11.70 40.37 2.05
CA MET A 321 11.56 40.07 0.62
C MET A 321 12.66 39.12 0.16
N GLN A 322 13.92 39.40 0.50
CA GLN A 322 15.06 38.55 0.12
C GLN A 322 14.93 37.10 0.62
N PHE A 323 14.49 36.90 1.86
CA PHE A 323 14.25 35.54 2.38
C PHE A 323 13.21 34.76 1.56
N ARG A 324 12.16 35.44 1.08
CA ARG A 324 11.08 34.81 0.30
C ARG A 324 11.47 34.55 -1.15
N GLU A 325 12.40 35.33 -1.69
CA GLU A 325 12.96 35.08 -3.02
C GLU A 325 13.91 33.87 -3.00
N LEU A 326 14.67 33.68 -1.92
CA LEU A 326 15.68 32.63 -1.80
C LEU A 326 15.12 31.29 -1.27
N PHE A 327 14.10 31.33 -0.41
CA PHE A 327 13.54 30.14 0.23
C PHE A 327 12.03 30.03 0.02
N PRO A 328 11.53 28.81 -0.29
CA PRO A 328 10.10 28.60 -0.47
C PRO A 328 9.32 28.76 0.84
N VAL A 329 9.95 28.45 1.97
CA VAL A 329 9.35 28.62 3.30
C VAL A 329 10.34 29.27 4.25
N VAL A 330 9.83 30.24 5.01
CA VAL A 330 10.61 31.07 5.92
C VAL A 330 10.05 30.93 7.32
N ILE A 331 10.85 30.37 8.23
CA ILE A 331 10.64 30.43 9.67
C ILE A 331 11.88 31.09 10.25
N CYS A 332 11.80 32.39 10.49
CA CYS A 332 12.93 33.19 10.90
C CYS A 332 12.84 33.53 12.39
N ASP A 333 13.93 33.29 13.09
CA ASP A 333 14.13 33.88 14.39
C ASP A 333 14.61 35.33 14.20
N SER A 334 13.76 36.28 14.63
CA SER A 334 14.00 37.71 14.39
C SER A 334 15.21 38.27 15.14
N SER A 335 15.70 37.55 16.16
CA SER A 335 16.93 37.91 16.87
C SER A 335 18.20 37.45 16.15
N THR A 336 18.14 36.36 15.39
CA THR A 336 19.33 35.69 14.83
C THR A 336 19.42 35.78 13.31
N PHE A 337 18.35 36.24 12.65
CA PHE A 337 18.25 36.36 11.18
C PHE A 337 18.53 35.02 10.46
N VAL A 338 18.22 33.90 11.09
CA VAL A 338 18.39 32.55 10.53
C VAL A 338 17.04 32.00 10.08
N ASN A 339 16.97 31.52 8.84
CA ASN A 339 15.81 30.73 8.41
C ASN A 339 15.97 29.30 8.91
N LEU A 340 15.21 28.93 9.95
CA LEU A 340 15.21 27.58 10.52
C LEU A 340 14.65 26.52 9.55
N ALA A 341 13.86 26.95 8.56
CA ALA A 341 13.26 26.09 7.54
C ALA A 341 14.03 26.07 6.21
N PHE A 342 15.31 26.48 6.20
CA PHE A 342 16.08 26.66 4.94
C PHE A 342 16.24 25.39 4.08
N ARG A 343 16.07 24.20 4.67
CA ARG A 343 16.07 22.91 3.94
C ARG A 343 14.71 22.49 3.40
N MET A 344 13.62 23.12 3.86
CA MET A 344 12.27 22.74 3.46
C MET A 344 12.03 23.14 2.01
N THR A 345 11.57 22.20 1.19
CA THR A 345 11.26 22.44 -0.22
C THR A 345 9.82 22.90 -0.40
N SER A 346 9.52 23.56 -1.52
CA SER A 346 8.13 23.90 -1.88
C SER A 346 7.27 22.65 -2.03
N VAL A 347 7.83 21.59 -2.63
CA VAL A 347 7.16 20.30 -2.82
C VAL A 347 6.88 19.64 -1.47
N GLY A 348 7.88 19.59 -0.58
CA GLY A 348 7.72 19.04 0.77
C GLY A 348 6.66 19.79 1.58
N PHE A 349 6.67 21.12 1.51
CA PHE A 349 5.68 21.94 2.20
C PHE A 349 4.26 21.77 1.64
N LEU A 350 4.07 21.73 0.32
CA LEU A 350 2.75 21.49 -0.27
C LEU A 350 2.18 20.12 0.13
N GLU A 351 3.03 19.08 0.15
CA GLU A 351 2.62 17.76 0.62
C GLU A 351 2.24 17.78 2.11
N LEU A 352 2.94 18.56 2.93
CA LEU A 352 2.57 18.78 4.32
C LEU A 352 1.20 19.46 4.48
N GLN A 353 0.90 20.49 3.68
CA GLN A 353 -0.40 21.15 3.71
C GLN A 353 -1.54 20.21 3.30
N ASP A 354 -1.31 19.39 2.28
CA ASP A 354 -2.23 18.36 1.83
C ASP A 354 -2.48 17.30 2.91
N GLU A 355 -1.43 16.82 3.57
CA GLU A 355 -1.53 15.84 4.67
C GLU A 355 -2.25 16.40 5.90
N ALA A 356 -1.97 17.65 6.27
CA ALA A 356 -2.68 18.33 7.36
C ALA A 356 -4.17 18.49 7.02
N SER A 357 -4.49 18.88 5.78
CA SER A 357 -5.86 19.01 5.29
C SER A 357 -6.61 17.69 5.27
N LEU A 358 -5.96 16.60 4.85
CA LEU A 358 -6.54 15.24 4.89
C LEU A 358 -6.78 14.77 6.31
N THR A 359 -5.85 15.05 7.22
CA THR A 359 -5.96 14.70 8.63
C THR A 359 -7.15 15.41 9.28
N LEU A 360 -7.33 16.71 9.02
CA LEU A 360 -8.51 17.46 9.49
C LEU A 360 -9.82 16.87 8.95
N LYS A 361 -9.86 16.50 7.66
CA LYS A 361 -11.02 15.81 7.07
C LYS A 361 -11.30 14.45 7.72
N CYS A 362 -10.27 13.72 8.13
CA CYS A 362 -10.42 12.47 8.89
C CYS A 362 -11.07 12.74 10.25
N MET A 363 -10.60 13.76 10.96
CA MET A 363 -11.17 14.17 12.26
C MET A 363 -12.64 14.56 12.18
N GLU A 364 -13.07 15.12 11.04
CA GLU A 364 -14.45 15.53 10.80
C GLU A 364 -15.36 14.36 10.39
N LYS A 365 -14.89 13.47 9.50
CA LYS A 365 -15.74 12.47 8.84
C LYS A 365 -15.74 11.09 9.51
N LEU A 366 -14.65 10.72 10.18
CA LEU A 366 -14.48 9.36 10.69
C LEU A 366 -15.01 9.22 12.14
N ARG A 367 -15.36 7.98 12.50
CA ARG A 367 -15.74 7.62 13.88
C ARG A 367 -14.56 7.91 14.82
N ASP A 368 -14.85 8.28 16.06
CA ASP A 368 -13.84 8.67 17.05
C ASP A 368 -12.80 9.71 16.55
N GLY A 369 -13.18 10.55 15.57
CA GLY A 369 -12.30 11.59 15.06
C GLY A 369 -11.10 11.02 14.28
N GLY A 370 -11.22 9.80 13.77
CA GLY A 370 -10.18 9.15 12.98
C GLY A 370 -8.94 8.76 13.78
N PHE A 371 -9.08 8.46 15.07
CA PHE A 371 -7.93 8.19 15.96
C PHE A 371 -7.01 7.10 15.39
N GLU A 372 -7.58 5.98 14.94
CA GLU A 372 -6.82 4.85 14.37
C GLU A 372 -6.11 5.25 13.07
N GLU A 373 -6.79 5.99 12.20
CA GLU A 373 -6.29 6.44 10.90
C GLU A 373 -5.19 7.50 11.02
N ILE A 374 -5.19 8.26 12.11
CA ILE A 374 -4.26 9.37 12.34
C ILE A 374 -3.01 8.90 13.10
N PHE A 375 -3.18 8.11 14.16
CA PHE A 375 -2.09 7.79 15.09
C PHE A 375 -1.59 6.35 15.00
N MET A 376 -2.42 5.41 14.54
CA MET A 376 -2.09 3.97 14.53
C MET A 376 -1.76 3.46 13.13
N THR A 377 -2.38 4.05 12.09
CA THR A 377 -2.21 3.63 10.69
C THR A 377 -0.94 4.23 10.08
N LYS A 378 0.02 3.37 9.73
CA LYS A 378 1.25 3.77 9.04
C LYS A 378 1.01 3.98 7.54
N ILE A 379 1.26 5.21 7.07
CA ILE A 379 1.31 5.59 5.66
C ILE A 379 2.77 5.76 5.25
N ASP A 380 3.34 4.65 4.79
CA ASP A 380 4.67 4.62 4.20
C ASP A 380 4.66 4.91 2.70
N TYR A 381 5.86 5.12 2.14
CA TYR A 381 6.07 5.46 0.74
C TYR A 381 5.33 4.53 -0.24
N PRO A 382 5.37 3.17 -0.12
CA PRO A 382 4.66 2.27 -1.04
C PRO A 382 3.14 2.41 -1.05
N VAL A 383 2.54 2.80 0.08
CA VAL A 383 1.07 2.95 0.19
C VAL A 383 0.60 4.35 -0.21
N LYS A 384 1.45 5.37 -0.03
CA LYS A 384 1.12 6.77 -0.32
C LYS A 384 0.95 7.03 -1.82
N TYR A 385 1.85 6.51 -2.66
CA TYR A 385 1.93 6.85 -4.08
C TYR A 385 1.36 5.76 -4.98
N ASP A 386 0.74 6.16 -6.09
CA ASP A 386 0.16 5.25 -7.08
C ASP A 386 1.24 4.63 -7.98
N HIS A 387 2.24 5.43 -8.37
CA HIS A 387 3.43 4.95 -9.06
C HIS A 387 4.66 5.19 -8.20
N CYS A 388 5.38 4.10 -7.90
CA CYS A 388 6.64 4.10 -7.18
C CYS A 388 7.76 3.73 -8.15
N ILE A 389 8.79 4.58 -8.22
CA ILE A 389 9.93 4.42 -9.12
C ILE A 389 11.22 4.58 -8.30
N ARG A 390 12.22 3.76 -8.62
CA ARG A 390 13.57 3.85 -8.07
C ARG A 390 14.55 4.13 -9.20
N LEU A 391 15.41 5.12 -9.02
CA LEU A 391 16.54 5.35 -9.90
C LEU A 391 17.83 4.83 -9.25
N GLN A 392 18.47 3.88 -9.91
CA GLN A 392 19.77 3.35 -9.51
C GLN A 392 20.86 4.24 -10.10
N LEU A 393 21.50 5.02 -9.24
CA LEU A 393 22.45 6.05 -9.64
C LEU A 393 23.89 5.74 -9.22
N LYS A 394 24.13 4.53 -8.70
CA LYS A 394 25.45 4.05 -8.30
C LYS A 394 26.44 4.12 -9.46
N GLY A 395 27.55 4.83 -9.26
CA GLY A 395 28.61 5.04 -10.25
C GLY A 395 28.28 6.06 -11.34
N LYS A 396 27.14 6.77 -11.27
CA LYS A 396 26.76 7.79 -12.25
C LYS A 396 27.34 9.15 -11.86
N THR A 397 28.51 9.47 -12.42
CA THR A 397 29.22 10.74 -12.15
C THR A 397 28.47 11.99 -12.56
N ALA A 398 27.47 11.88 -13.46
CA ALA A 398 26.64 13.01 -13.91
C ALA A 398 25.99 13.80 -12.77
N VAL A 399 25.73 13.16 -11.63
CA VAL A 399 25.15 13.78 -10.43
C VAL A 399 26.16 14.72 -9.76
N SER A 400 27.43 14.32 -9.68
CA SER A 400 28.49 15.04 -8.94
C SER A 400 29.44 15.85 -9.83
N LEU A 401 29.18 15.96 -11.15
CA LEU A 401 30.04 16.69 -12.09
C LEU A 401 30.34 18.14 -11.68
N SER A 402 29.38 18.83 -11.02
CA SER A 402 29.55 20.20 -10.53
C SER A 402 30.21 20.29 -9.15
N GLY A 403 30.60 19.15 -8.56
CA GLY A 403 31.01 19.01 -7.16
C GLY A 403 29.87 18.55 -6.26
N PHE A 404 30.20 17.90 -5.14
CA PHE A 404 29.21 17.36 -4.19
C PHE A 404 28.53 18.45 -3.36
N CYS A 405 29.29 19.47 -2.95
CA CYS A 405 28.83 20.53 -2.05
C CYS A 405 29.16 21.91 -2.63
N LEU A 406 28.14 22.59 -3.16
CA LEU A 406 28.20 24.01 -3.49
C LEU A 406 27.38 24.79 -2.44
N ASP A 407 26.53 25.76 -2.86
CA ASP A 407 25.49 26.28 -1.98
C ASP A 407 24.55 25.16 -1.53
N LYS A 408 24.06 24.38 -2.49
CA LYS A 408 23.28 23.16 -2.27
C LYS A 408 24.12 21.92 -2.58
N GLU A 409 23.75 20.82 -1.97
CA GLU A 409 24.37 19.53 -2.27
C GLU A 409 23.87 19.00 -3.62
N CYS A 410 24.73 18.28 -4.34
CA CYS A 410 24.43 17.81 -5.69
C CYS A 410 23.18 16.92 -5.74
N TRP A 411 22.89 16.15 -4.70
CA TRP A 411 21.70 15.32 -4.61
C TRP A 411 20.41 16.15 -4.57
N ARG A 412 20.41 17.29 -3.87
CA ARG A 412 19.25 18.20 -3.79
C ARG A 412 18.97 18.87 -5.14
N LEU A 413 20.04 19.26 -5.84
CA LEU A 413 19.93 19.79 -7.20
C LEU A 413 19.38 18.73 -8.17
N TYR A 414 19.82 17.48 -8.00
CA TYR A 414 19.36 16.38 -8.84
C TYR A 414 17.90 16.00 -8.57
N GLU A 415 17.47 15.97 -7.30
CA GLU A 415 16.05 15.82 -6.93
C GLU A 415 15.17 16.88 -7.61
N GLN A 416 15.59 18.15 -7.54
CA GLN A 416 14.87 19.26 -8.19
C GLN A 416 14.86 19.12 -9.71
N LYS A 417 15.98 18.71 -10.32
CA LYS A 417 16.06 18.47 -11.77
C LYS A 417 15.09 17.36 -12.20
N VAL A 418 15.09 16.22 -11.51
CA VAL A 418 14.18 15.10 -11.79
C VAL A 418 12.72 15.52 -11.59
N HIS A 419 12.42 16.22 -10.49
CA HIS A 419 11.07 16.73 -10.23
C HIS A 419 10.57 17.65 -11.34
N SER A 420 11.36 18.64 -11.77
CA SER A 420 10.97 19.58 -12.83
C SER A 420 10.74 18.89 -14.17
N LEU A 421 11.58 17.93 -14.55
CA LEU A 421 11.41 17.15 -15.78
C LEU A 421 10.12 16.34 -15.76
N LEU A 422 9.80 15.70 -14.64
CA LEU A 422 8.57 14.92 -14.52
C LEU A 422 7.33 15.80 -14.41
N LEU A 423 7.43 16.96 -13.76
CA LEU A 423 6.33 17.93 -13.70
C LEU A 423 5.98 18.45 -15.10
N GLU A 424 6.99 18.81 -15.90
CA GLU A 424 6.80 19.27 -17.29
C GLU A 424 6.23 18.15 -18.18
N GLY A 425 6.76 16.93 -18.06
CA GLY A 425 6.37 15.83 -18.94
C GLY A 425 5.06 15.11 -18.57
N LEU A 426 4.69 15.05 -17.28
CA LEU A 426 3.44 14.43 -16.84
C LEU A 426 2.26 15.41 -16.84
N GLY A 427 2.53 16.72 -16.64
CA GLY A 427 1.51 17.76 -16.60
C GLY A 427 0.35 17.39 -15.68
N ASP A 428 -0.88 17.49 -16.18
CA ASP A 428 -2.11 17.24 -15.41
C ASP A 428 -2.42 15.75 -15.16
N ARG A 429 -1.59 14.82 -15.65
CA ARG A 429 -1.70 13.39 -15.33
C ARG A 429 -1.35 13.11 -13.86
N ALA A 430 -0.37 13.85 -13.32
CA ALA A 430 0.06 13.74 -11.93
C ALA A 430 -0.64 14.81 -11.07
N LYS A 431 -1.13 14.40 -9.89
CA LYS A 431 -1.63 15.30 -8.85
C LYS A 431 -0.47 15.90 -8.07
N SER A 432 0.47 15.05 -7.70
CA SER A 432 1.69 15.42 -7.00
C SER A 432 2.82 14.46 -7.36
N ILE A 433 4.04 14.98 -7.33
CA ILE A 433 5.27 14.24 -7.61
C ILE A 433 6.21 14.52 -6.45
N ARG A 434 6.68 13.47 -5.77
CA ARG A 434 7.68 13.57 -4.70
C ARG A 434 8.95 12.88 -5.15
N VAL A 435 10.07 13.60 -5.12
CA VAL A 435 11.40 13.09 -5.45
C VAL A 435 12.27 13.27 -4.22
N VAL A 436 12.76 12.16 -3.66
CA VAL A 436 13.50 12.17 -2.38
C VAL A 436 14.65 11.16 -2.42
N TRP A 437 15.82 11.64 -2.02
CA TRP A 437 17.07 10.90 -1.89
C TRP A 437 17.50 10.90 -0.42
N ARG A 438 17.37 9.73 0.21
CA ARG A 438 17.82 9.47 1.59
C ARG A 438 19.15 8.73 1.54
N ASN A 439 20.18 9.46 1.16
CA ASN A 439 21.47 8.89 0.82
C ASN A 439 22.44 8.75 2.00
N THR A 440 22.19 9.39 3.14
CA THR A 440 23.11 9.35 4.30
C THR A 440 22.75 8.24 5.31
N ASN A 441 22.52 7.01 4.84
CA ASN A 441 22.17 5.86 5.68
C ASN A 441 23.31 5.44 6.63
N GLN A 442 23.00 4.53 7.57
CA GLN A 442 23.79 4.24 8.79
C GLN A 442 25.16 3.58 8.57
N ASP A 443 25.52 3.22 7.33
CA ASP A 443 26.79 2.53 7.00
C ASP A 443 27.82 3.46 6.32
N TRP A 444 27.57 4.77 6.30
CA TRP A 444 28.49 5.76 5.73
C TRP A 444 29.57 6.18 6.73
N HIS A 445 30.83 6.26 6.27
CA HIS A 445 31.96 6.77 7.05
C HIS A 445 32.63 7.94 6.33
N VAL A 446 33.11 8.93 7.09
CA VAL A 446 33.79 10.13 6.54
C VAL A 446 35.04 9.77 5.73
N GLU A 447 35.76 8.71 6.11
CA GLU A 447 36.94 8.22 5.38
C GLU A 447 36.60 7.74 3.96
N SER A 448 35.39 7.23 3.75
CA SER A 448 34.91 6.73 2.44
C SER A 448 34.54 7.85 1.47
N GLY A 449 34.51 9.11 1.91
CA GLY A 449 34.08 10.26 1.11
C GLY A 449 32.57 10.27 0.84
N LEU A 450 32.12 11.22 0.02
CA LEU A 450 30.72 11.45 -0.35
C LEU A 450 30.29 10.68 -1.59
N SER A 451 31.24 10.18 -2.37
CA SER A 451 30.98 9.42 -3.61
C SER A 451 30.13 8.16 -3.34
N VAL A 452 30.29 7.52 -2.18
CA VAL A 452 29.53 6.31 -1.82
C VAL A 452 28.05 6.57 -1.50
N LEU A 453 27.63 7.84 -1.36
CA LEU A 453 26.24 8.19 -1.08
C LEU A 453 25.33 7.96 -2.30
N ASP A 454 25.89 7.69 -3.48
CA ASP A 454 25.15 7.32 -4.68
C ASP A 454 24.63 5.86 -4.70
N ARG A 455 25.04 5.06 -3.70
CA ARG A 455 24.65 3.64 -3.56
C ARG A 455 23.16 3.48 -3.23
N GLU A 456 22.59 4.45 -2.54
CA GLU A 456 21.16 4.44 -2.22
C GLU A 456 20.35 4.91 -3.42
N PRO A 457 19.24 4.25 -3.77
CA PRO A 457 18.42 4.68 -4.89
C PRO A 457 17.71 6.00 -4.59
N LEU A 458 17.51 6.80 -5.65
CA LEU A 458 16.63 7.95 -5.61
C LEU A 458 15.17 7.49 -5.79
N PHE A 459 14.28 7.93 -4.90
CA PHE A 459 12.87 7.55 -4.91
C PHE A 459 12.01 8.61 -5.57
N ILE A 460 11.09 8.17 -6.44
CA ILE A 460 10.10 9.01 -7.12
C ILE A 460 8.70 8.41 -6.90
N GLY A 461 7.89 9.13 -6.13
CA GLY A 461 6.50 8.80 -5.85
C GLY A 461 5.56 9.72 -6.62
N ILE A 462 4.61 9.16 -7.37
CA ILE A 462 3.62 9.93 -8.12
C ILE A 462 2.22 9.55 -7.64
N SER A 463 1.44 10.55 -7.24
CA SER A 463 0.00 10.41 -7.05
C SER A 463 -0.72 10.85 -8.32
N VAL A 464 -1.66 10.04 -8.80
CA VAL A 464 -2.38 10.29 -10.06
C VAL A 464 -3.54 11.27 -9.85
N SER A 465 -3.76 12.18 -10.79
CA SER A 465 -4.90 13.11 -10.77
C SER A 465 -6.23 12.39 -10.99
N SER A 466 -6.31 11.65 -12.10
CA SER A 466 -7.41 10.76 -12.43
C SER A 466 -6.95 9.70 -13.41
N THR A 467 -7.61 8.55 -13.41
CA THR A 467 -7.30 7.43 -14.31
C THR A 467 -7.51 7.80 -15.78
N GLU A 468 -8.52 8.60 -16.08
CA GLU A 468 -8.80 9.11 -17.43
C GLU A 468 -7.63 9.93 -17.98
N LYS A 469 -7.09 10.85 -17.17
CA LYS A 469 -5.93 11.67 -17.54
C LYS A 469 -4.68 10.82 -17.65
N ALA A 470 -4.43 9.95 -16.68
CA ALA A 470 -3.25 9.09 -16.67
C ALA A 470 -3.19 8.12 -17.86
N TYR A 471 -4.33 7.64 -18.35
CA TYR A 471 -4.40 6.63 -19.41
C TYR A 471 -4.76 7.18 -20.79
N ARG A 472 -4.81 8.51 -20.96
CA ARG A 472 -5.01 9.10 -22.30
C ARG A 472 -3.81 8.79 -23.21
N THR A 473 -4.09 8.46 -24.46
CA THR A 473 -3.08 8.08 -25.46
C THR A 473 -2.45 9.28 -26.16
N VAL A 474 -3.01 10.48 -26.02
CA VAL A 474 -2.51 11.69 -26.69
C VAL A 474 -2.38 12.80 -25.65
N ASP A 475 -1.20 13.41 -25.58
CA ASP A 475 -1.01 14.68 -24.88
C ASP A 475 -1.04 15.82 -25.90
N ILE A 476 -1.97 16.75 -25.72
CA ILE A 476 -2.10 17.94 -26.55
C ILE A 476 -1.17 19.00 -25.98
N GLY A 477 -0.19 19.40 -26.78
CA GLY A 477 0.75 20.47 -26.49
C GLY A 477 0.24 21.85 -26.98
N PRO A 478 1.14 22.83 -27.12
CA PRO A 478 0.80 24.17 -27.55
C PRO A 478 0.35 24.21 -29.03
N ASP A 479 -0.39 25.28 -29.37
CA ASP A 479 -0.78 25.58 -30.74
C ASP A 479 0.47 25.75 -31.63
N ALA A 480 0.41 25.19 -32.85
CA ALA A 480 1.52 25.24 -33.80
C ALA A 480 1.88 26.68 -34.22
N GLU A 481 0.95 27.62 -34.13
CA GLU A 481 1.19 29.04 -34.40
C GLU A 481 2.00 29.72 -33.29
N ASN A 482 1.95 29.20 -32.06
CA ASN A 482 2.78 29.69 -30.96
C ASN A 482 4.20 29.13 -31.08
N LYS A 483 4.99 29.76 -31.97
CA LYS A 483 6.36 29.32 -32.32
C LYS A 483 7.28 29.11 -31.13
N ILE A 484 7.14 29.90 -30.05
CA ILE A 484 8.03 29.84 -28.88
C ILE A 484 7.72 28.58 -28.06
N GLU A 485 6.46 28.40 -27.67
CA GLU A 485 6.03 27.25 -26.88
C GLU A 485 6.13 25.95 -27.69
N ALA A 486 5.80 25.99 -28.98
CA ALA A 486 5.98 24.83 -29.87
C ALA A 486 7.46 24.41 -29.99
N LEU A 487 8.39 25.37 -30.07
CA LEU A 487 9.83 25.06 -30.08
C LEU A 487 10.30 24.46 -28.76
N ARG A 488 9.83 24.98 -27.61
CA ARG A 488 10.10 24.40 -26.29
C ARG A 488 9.59 22.97 -26.20
N PHE A 489 8.34 22.74 -26.63
CA PHE A 489 7.72 21.42 -26.63
C PHE A 489 8.49 20.42 -27.51
N ARG A 490 8.85 20.80 -28.74
CA ARG A 490 9.69 19.97 -29.63
C ARG A 490 11.07 19.69 -29.05
N LYS A 491 11.69 20.68 -28.39
CA LYS A 491 13.01 20.49 -27.75
C LYS A 491 12.91 19.49 -26.61
N PHE A 492 11.89 19.62 -25.76
CA PHE A 492 11.62 18.72 -24.65
C PHE A 492 11.32 17.30 -25.14
N TRP A 493 10.32 17.13 -26.01
CA TRP A 493 9.87 15.81 -26.44
C TRP A 493 10.68 15.19 -27.58
N GLY A 494 11.45 15.96 -28.35
CA GLY A 494 12.26 15.46 -29.46
C GLY A 494 11.42 14.70 -30.49
N GLU A 495 11.85 13.48 -30.80
CA GLU A 495 11.22 12.59 -31.79
C GLU A 495 9.79 12.15 -31.42
N LYS A 496 9.38 12.33 -30.16
CA LYS A 496 8.00 12.06 -29.73
C LYS A 496 7.02 13.19 -30.03
N SER A 497 7.51 14.38 -30.38
CA SER A 497 6.67 15.51 -30.78
C SER A 497 6.22 15.35 -32.23
N ASP A 498 4.92 15.45 -32.47
CA ASP A 498 4.34 15.45 -33.82
C ASP A 498 3.20 16.47 -33.92
N LEU A 499 2.95 17.00 -35.12
CA LEU A 499 1.87 17.94 -35.39
C LEU A 499 0.58 17.18 -35.69
N ARG A 500 -0.47 17.43 -34.90
CA ARG A 500 -1.75 16.76 -35.09
C ARG A 500 -2.88 17.75 -35.29
N ARG A 501 -3.71 17.46 -36.30
CA ARG A 501 -4.98 18.15 -36.53
C ARG A 501 -6.09 17.45 -35.75
N PHE A 502 -6.79 18.19 -34.89
CA PHE A 502 -7.89 17.69 -34.07
C PHE A 502 -9.25 17.88 -34.74
N LYS A 503 -10.31 17.25 -34.20
CA LYS A 503 -11.67 17.29 -34.77
C LYS A 503 -12.27 18.70 -34.85
N ASP A 504 -11.80 19.59 -33.99
CA ASP A 504 -12.15 21.01 -33.96
C ASP A 504 -11.36 21.87 -34.97
N GLY A 505 -10.49 21.23 -35.77
CA GLY A 505 -9.68 21.88 -36.80
C GLY A 505 -8.36 22.46 -36.30
N ARG A 506 -8.12 22.53 -34.99
CA ARG A 506 -6.88 23.05 -34.41
C ARG A 506 -5.69 22.14 -34.73
N ILE A 507 -4.54 22.76 -34.98
CA ILE A 507 -3.26 22.06 -35.22
C ILE A 507 -2.37 22.39 -34.03
N SER A 508 -1.98 21.37 -33.28
CA SER A 508 -1.14 21.54 -32.10
C SER A 508 0.01 20.53 -32.12
N GLU A 509 1.11 20.90 -31.50
CA GLU A 509 2.13 19.91 -31.12
C GLU A 509 1.51 18.88 -30.20
N SER A 510 1.90 17.61 -30.32
CA SER A 510 1.31 16.53 -29.54
C SER A 510 2.29 15.37 -29.37
N THR A 511 2.09 14.58 -28.31
CA THR A 511 2.76 13.29 -28.17
C THR A 511 1.73 12.16 -28.17
N VAL A 512 2.08 11.03 -28.78
CA VAL A 512 1.20 9.86 -28.91
C VAL A 512 1.84 8.63 -28.26
N TRP A 513 1.07 7.99 -27.38
CA TRP A 513 1.43 6.80 -26.63
C TRP A 513 0.57 5.64 -27.12
N GLU A 514 1.08 4.93 -28.14
CA GLU A 514 0.42 3.77 -28.73
C GLU A 514 0.46 2.59 -27.76
N THR A 515 -0.72 2.09 -27.39
CA THR A 515 -0.84 0.95 -26.48
C THR A 515 -2.14 0.20 -26.76
N GLN A 516 -2.15 -1.09 -26.47
CA GLN A 516 -3.38 -1.89 -26.53
C GLN A 516 -4.30 -1.49 -25.37
N GLN A 517 -5.61 -1.72 -25.52
CA GLN A 517 -6.61 -1.29 -24.53
C GLN A 517 -6.31 -1.84 -23.11
N TRP A 518 -5.84 -3.08 -23.01
CA TRP A 518 -5.56 -3.75 -21.73
C TRP A 518 -4.20 -3.38 -21.11
N THR A 519 -3.31 -2.72 -21.86
CA THR A 519 -2.00 -2.22 -21.41
C THR A 519 -1.99 -0.70 -21.20
N LYS A 520 -3.16 -0.04 -21.19
CA LYS A 520 -3.28 1.41 -20.99
C LYS A 520 -2.71 1.90 -19.66
N HIS A 521 -2.71 1.06 -18.63
CA HIS A 521 -2.10 1.37 -17.33
C HIS A 521 -0.57 1.58 -17.40
N LEU A 522 0.07 1.17 -18.50
CA LEU A 522 1.52 1.33 -18.72
C LEU A 522 1.91 2.66 -19.37
N ILE A 523 0.95 3.50 -19.79
CA ILE A 523 1.26 4.78 -20.46
C ILE A 523 2.13 5.67 -19.56
N MET A 524 1.79 5.78 -18.27
CA MET A 524 2.59 6.53 -17.30
C MET A 524 4.02 6.01 -17.21
N LYS A 525 4.19 4.68 -17.22
CA LYS A 525 5.52 4.05 -17.22
C LYS A 525 6.34 4.43 -18.45
N GLN A 526 5.72 4.37 -19.63
CA GLN A 526 6.35 4.74 -20.90
C GLN A 526 6.78 6.23 -20.92
N ILE A 527 5.92 7.13 -20.42
CA ILE A 527 6.23 8.56 -20.35
C ILE A 527 7.44 8.80 -19.44
N VAL A 528 7.41 8.25 -18.22
CA VAL A 528 8.48 8.46 -17.25
C VAL A 528 9.81 7.89 -17.75
N GLU A 529 9.80 6.67 -18.30
CA GLU A 529 11.00 6.08 -18.90
C GLU A 529 11.55 6.94 -20.04
N TYR A 530 10.69 7.45 -20.91
CA TYR A 530 11.12 8.31 -22.02
C TYR A 530 11.80 9.59 -21.53
N ILE A 531 11.17 10.31 -20.60
CA ILE A 531 11.68 11.56 -20.03
C ILE A 531 13.05 11.33 -19.38
N LEU A 532 13.15 10.31 -18.53
CA LEU A 532 14.36 10.03 -17.77
C LEU A 532 15.51 9.58 -18.69
N LYS A 533 15.25 8.70 -19.67
CA LYS A 533 16.26 8.28 -20.66
C LYS A 533 16.78 9.47 -21.47
N ARG A 534 15.85 10.31 -21.98
CA ARG A 534 16.18 11.44 -22.85
C ARG A 534 16.97 12.54 -22.13
N HIS A 535 16.57 12.90 -20.91
CA HIS A 535 17.10 14.09 -20.23
C HIS A 535 18.21 13.78 -19.23
N LEU A 536 18.36 12.53 -18.78
CA LEU A 536 19.33 12.14 -17.75
C LEU A 536 20.34 11.09 -18.22
N SER A 537 20.30 10.66 -19.50
CA SER A 537 21.19 9.62 -20.05
C SER A 537 21.15 8.31 -19.25
N LEU A 538 19.99 8.00 -18.67
CA LEU A 538 19.74 6.75 -17.95
C LEU A 538 19.39 5.64 -18.92
N THR A 539 19.77 4.41 -18.58
CA THR A 539 19.38 3.18 -19.29
C THR A 539 18.08 2.63 -18.71
N SER A 540 17.52 1.59 -19.33
CA SER A 540 16.35 0.90 -18.76
C SER A 540 16.66 0.25 -17.41
N ASP A 541 17.88 -0.26 -17.22
CA ASP A 541 18.28 -0.96 -15.99
C ASP A 541 18.44 0.01 -14.82
N ASP A 542 18.77 1.28 -15.10
CA ASP A 542 18.85 2.33 -14.09
C ASP A 542 17.47 2.75 -13.55
N ILE A 543 16.37 2.37 -14.23
CA ILE A 543 15.01 2.81 -13.93
C ILE A 543 14.14 1.62 -13.53
N VAL A 544 13.91 1.44 -12.23
CA VAL A 544 13.03 0.37 -11.73
C VAL A 544 11.63 0.93 -11.49
N GLN A 545 10.66 0.46 -12.29
CA GLN A 545 9.23 0.78 -12.14
C GLN A 545 8.42 -0.47 -11.78
N LEU A 546 7.49 -0.35 -10.85
CA LEU A 546 6.75 -1.50 -10.32
C LEU A 546 5.39 -1.76 -10.96
N VAL A 547 4.90 -0.84 -11.79
CA VAL A 547 3.49 -0.80 -12.24
C VAL A 547 3.03 -2.06 -12.98
N ASP A 548 3.94 -2.75 -13.67
CA ASP A 548 3.67 -3.94 -14.48
C ASP A 548 4.12 -5.26 -13.83
N GLN A 549 4.77 -5.20 -12.66
CA GLN A 549 5.41 -6.37 -12.05
C GLN A 549 4.43 -7.43 -11.56
N LEU A 550 3.13 -7.11 -11.45
CA LEU A 550 2.07 -8.07 -11.12
C LEU A 550 1.23 -8.50 -12.33
N ASP A 551 1.50 -7.97 -13.54
CA ASP A 551 0.70 -8.30 -14.73
C ASP A 551 0.81 -9.79 -15.11
N PHE A 552 1.94 -10.45 -14.78
CA PHE A 552 2.11 -11.89 -14.99
C PHE A 552 1.02 -12.73 -14.32
N SER A 553 0.45 -12.25 -13.19
CA SER A 553 -0.55 -13.00 -12.41
C SER A 553 -1.93 -13.02 -13.08
N LEU A 554 -2.19 -12.06 -13.98
CA LEU A 554 -3.45 -11.89 -14.72
C LEU A 554 -3.33 -12.22 -16.21
N ASN A 555 -2.11 -12.26 -16.74
CA ASN A 555 -1.86 -12.57 -18.14
C ASN A 555 -2.02 -14.07 -18.43
N TYR A 556 -2.64 -14.37 -19.57
CA TYR A 556 -2.84 -15.72 -20.10
C TYR A 556 -2.56 -15.70 -21.61
N GLY A 557 -1.68 -16.58 -22.09
CA GLY A 557 -1.34 -16.65 -23.52
C GLY A 557 -0.70 -15.37 -24.08
N GLY A 558 0.03 -14.62 -23.23
CA GLY A 558 0.74 -13.39 -23.62
C GLY A 558 -0.09 -12.11 -23.60
N LYS A 559 -1.34 -12.16 -23.10
CA LYS A 559 -2.22 -10.99 -22.96
C LYS A 559 -3.14 -11.14 -21.74
N ASP A 560 -3.76 -10.05 -21.31
CA ASP A 560 -4.84 -10.11 -20.33
C ASP A 560 -6.15 -10.57 -21.01
N PRO A 561 -6.82 -11.65 -20.57
CA PRO A 561 -8.10 -12.11 -21.13
C PRO A 561 -9.22 -11.07 -21.08
N ILE A 562 -9.12 -10.06 -20.20
CA ILE A 562 -10.07 -8.94 -20.15
C ILE A 562 -10.17 -8.20 -21.50
N SER A 563 -9.14 -8.31 -22.36
CA SER A 563 -9.15 -7.79 -23.72
C SER A 563 -10.30 -8.33 -24.59
N LEU A 564 -10.89 -9.47 -24.23
CA LEU A 564 -11.99 -10.11 -24.95
C LEU A 564 -13.37 -9.86 -24.31
N SER A 565 -13.43 -9.19 -23.15
CA SER A 565 -14.70 -8.97 -22.43
C SER A 565 -15.74 -8.21 -23.24
N GLY A 566 -15.34 -7.39 -24.22
CA GLY A 566 -16.28 -6.73 -25.13
C GLY A 566 -17.13 -7.71 -25.95
N ASN A 567 -16.53 -8.83 -26.39
CA ASN A 567 -17.26 -9.87 -27.11
C ASN A 567 -18.25 -10.61 -26.19
N LEU A 568 -17.87 -10.79 -24.93
CA LEU A 568 -18.72 -11.42 -23.93
C LEU A 568 -19.95 -10.56 -23.62
N VAL A 569 -19.75 -9.25 -23.39
CA VAL A 569 -20.85 -8.30 -23.17
C VAL A 569 -21.80 -8.29 -24.36
N GLN A 570 -21.27 -8.28 -25.59
CA GLN A 570 -22.09 -8.35 -26.80
C GLN A 570 -22.91 -9.64 -26.87
N ALA A 571 -22.32 -10.80 -26.55
CA ALA A 571 -23.04 -12.07 -26.52
C ALA A 571 -24.16 -12.09 -25.47
N TYR A 572 -23.90 -11.52 -24.29
CA TYR A 572 -24.90 -11.36 -23.24
C TYR A 572 -26.04 -10.42 -23.65
N GLU A 573 -25.75 -9.30 -24.31
CA GLU A 573 -26.78 -8.37 -24.82
C GLU A 573 -27.70 -9.06 -25.85
N VAL A 574 -27.13 -9.89 -26.73
CA VAL A 574 -27.89 -10.69 -27.69
C VAL A 574 -28.79 -11.70 -26.96
N LEU A 575 -28.27 -12.44 -25.97
CA LEU A 575 -29.06 -13.35 -25.15
C LEU A 575 -30.21 -12.62 -24.45
N SER A 576 -29.89 -11.51 -23.78
CA SER A 576 -30.82 -10.69 -23.01
C SER A 576 -31.97 -10.17 -23.88
N LYS A 577 -31.66 -9.74 -25.11
CA LYS A 577 -32.67 -9.37 -26.10
C LYS A 577 -33.51 -10.57 -26.53
N CYS A 578 -32.88 -11.72 -26.82
CA CYS A 578 -33.61 -12.92 -27.24
C CYS A 578 -34.59 -13.40 -26.18
N LEU A 579 -34.19 -13.44 -24.91
CA LEU A 579 -35.03 -13.86 -23.78
C LEU A 579 -36.26 -12.96 -23.59
N ARG A 580 -36.12 -11.63 -23.75
CA ARG A 580 -37.23 -10.67 -23.65
C ARG A 580 -38.23 -10.77 -24.81
N GLU A 581 -37.79 -11.24 -25.97
CA GLU A 581 -38.60 -11.40 -27.18
C GLU A 581 -39.18 -12.82 -27.33
N ILE A 582 -39.06 -13.69 -26.32
CA ILE A 582 -39.60 -15.05 -26.41
C ILE A 582 -41.12 -15.01 -26.49
N GLU A 583 -41.65 -15.71 -27.50
CA GLU A 583 -43.07 -16.00 -27.67
C GLU A 583 -43.34 -17.47 -27.33
N GLY A 584 -44.59 -17.79 -26.97
CA GLY A 584 -45.01 -19.17 -26.70
C GLY A 584 -44.74 -19.68 -25.27
N ILE A 585 -44.36 -18.81 -24.34
CA ILE A 585 -44.28 -19.13 -22.90
C ILE A 585 -45.45 -18.51 -22.11
N PRO A 586 -45.98 -19.17 -21.06
CA PRO A 586 -47.17 -18.69 -20.34
C PRO A 586 -47.00 -17.34 -19.62
N LEU A 587 -45.78 -17.04 -19.15
CA LEU A 587 -45.42 -15.78 -18.48
C LEU A 587 -44.23 -15.20 -19.21
N LYS A 588 -44.29 -13.92 -19.60
CA LYS A 588 -43.16 -13.29 -20.30
C LYS A 588 -41.99 -13.05 -19.36
N VAL A 589 -40.81 -12.94 -19.94
CA VAL A 589 -39.59 -12.54 -19.23
C VAL A 589 -39.63 -11.03 -18.97
N SER A 590 -39.67 -10.65 -17.69
CA SER A 590 -39.70 -9.25 -17.24
C SER A 590 -38.30 -8.67 -17.06
N SER A 591 -37.34 -9.46 -16.57
CA SER A 591 -35.97 -9.02 -16.27
C SER A 591 -34.96 -10.11 -16.60
N VAL A 592 -33.76 -9.69 -17.02
CA VAL A 592 -32.61 -10.55 -17.28
C VAL A 592 -31.37 -9.87 -16.68
N GLN A 593 -30.67 -10.56 -15.79
CA GLN A 593 -29.52 -10.01 -15.06
C GLN A 593 -28.39 -11.04 -14.99
N SER A 594 -27.15 -10.63 -15.23
CA SER A 594 -25.99 -11.52 -15.07
C SER A 594 -25.53 -11.59 -13.63
N LEU A 595 -25.21 -12.79 -13.14
CA LEU A 595 -24.66 -13.01 -11.81
C LEU A 595 -23.15 -13.28 -11.82
N ASP A 596 -22.57 -13.51 -12.99
CA ASP A 596 -21.17 -13.93 -13.13
C ASP A 596 -20.16 -12.78 -12.96
N SER A 597 -19.00 -13.06 -12.37
CA SER A 597 -17.94 -12.07 -12.12
C SER A 597 -17.29 -11.56 -13.42
N ALA A 598 -17.40 -12.30 -14.53
CA ALA A 598 -16.86 -11.88 -15.82
C ALA A 598 -17.61 -10.69 -16.43
N LEU A 599 -18.93 -10.59 -16.24
CA LEU A 599 -19.75 -9.51 -16.79
C LEU A 599 -19.68 -8.21 -15.97
N ARG A 600 -19.21 -8.30 -14.72
CA ARG A 600 -18.81 -7.16 -13.87
C ARG A 600 -17.28 -7.01 -13.77
N LEU A 601 -16.56 -7.52 -14.77
CA LEU A 601 -15.09 -7.43 -14.97
C LEU A 601 -14.17 -7.82 -13.80
N THR A 602 -14.68 -8.49 -12.76
CA THR A 602 -13.91 -8.93 -11.59
C THR A 602 -13.45 -10.39 -11.69
N SER A 603 -13.82 -11.13 -12.73
CA SER A 603 -13.27 -12.47 -12.99
C SER A 603 -11.76 -12.40 -13.27
N VAL A 604 -10.96 -13.23 -12.60
CA VAL A 604 -9.51 -13.27 -12.82
C VAL A 604 -9.20 -13.65 -14.27
N PHE A 605 -9.89 -14.66 -14.78
CA PHE A 605 -9.79 -15.12 -16.16
C PHE A 605 -11.20 -15.19 -16.76
N PRO A 606 -11.73 -14.07 -17.29
CA PRO A 606 -13.01 -14.10 -17.99
C PRO A 606 -12.98 -15.15 -19.11
N PRO A 607 -14.12 -15.83 -19.39
CA PRO A 607 -14.16 -16.88 -20.38
C PRO A 607 -13.79 -16.35 -21.76
N GLU A 608 -13.05 -17.16 -22.52
CA GLU A 608 -12.76 -16.90 -23.92
C GLU A 608 -13.83 -17.55 -24.81
N PRO A 609 -14.16 -16.97 -25.97
CA PRO A 609 -15.15 -17.54 -26.88
C PRO A 609 -14.66 -18.89 -27.39
N HIS A 610 -15.42 -19.94 -27.08
CA HIS A 610 -15.11 -21.31 -27.42
C HIS A 610 -15.55 -21.65 -28.86
N PRO A 611 -14.66 -22.16 -29.74
CA PRO A 611 -14.97 -22.40 -31.15
C PRO A 611 -16.14 -23.37 -31.40
N VAL A 612 -16.38 -24.31 -30.48
CA VAL A 612 -17.44 -25.33 -30.59
C VAL A 612 -18.77 -24.87 -29.98
N ALA A 613 -18.74 -23.83 -29.13
CA ALA A 613 -19.94 -23.27 -28.49
C ALA A 613 -20.54 -22.10 -29.29
N CYS A 614 -20.20 -22.00 -30.58
CA CYS A 614 -20.80 -21.03 -31.50
C CYS A 614 -22.02 -21.66 -32.21
N GLU A 615 -22.90 -20.80 -32.70
CA GLU A 615 -24.05 -21.19 -33.54
C GLU A 615 -23.56 -21.88 -34.82
N LYS A 616 -22.44 -21.39 -35.38
CA LYS A 616 -21.71 -21.97 -36.52
C LYS A 616 -20.23 -22.17 -36.18
N ILE A 617 -19.71 -23.38 -36.41
CA ILE A 617 -18.30 -23.72 -36.17
C ILE A 617 -17.46 -23.19 -37.34
N ASP A 618 -16.50 -22.32 -37.06
CA ASP A 618 -15.50 -21.87 -38.02
C ASP A 618 -14.29 -22.82 -38.02
N SER A 619 -14.14 -23.60 -39.08
CA SER A 619 -13.07 -24.58 -39.24
C SER A 619 -11.66 -23.96 -39.18
N ARG A 620 -11.51 -22.66 -39.47
CA ARG A 620 -10.22 -21.96 -39.36
C ARG A 620 -9.78 -21.77 -37.91
N ARG A 621 -10.73 -21.70 -36.97
CA ARG A 621 -10.46 -21.53 -35.52
C ARG A 621 -10.08 -22.85 -34.84
N LEU A 622 -10.29 -23.99 -35.49
CA LEU A 622 -9.99 -25.32 -34.95
C LEU A 622 -8.49 -25.70 -34.98
N GLN A 623 -7.61 -24.82 -35.48
CA GLN A 623 -6.17 -25.08 -35.58
C GLN A 623 -5.40 -24.86 -34.26
N LYS A 624 -6.06 -24.32 -33.23
CA LYS A 624 -5.50 -24.12 -31.88
C LYS A 624 -5.87 -25.27 -30.95
N LEU A 625 -5.15 -25.44 -29.85
CA LEU A 625 -5.54 -26.34 -28.76
C LEU A 625 -6.91 -25.90 -28.21
N ILE A 626 -7.94 -26.71 -28.46
CA ILE A 626 -9.33 -26.42 -28.08
C ILE A 626 -9.61 -27.05 -26.72
N PRO A 627 -10.03 -26.26 -25.71
CA PRO A 627 -10.43 -26.80 -24.42
C PRO A 627 -11.54 -27.85 -24.55
N SER A 628 -11.51 -28.89 -23.73
CA SER A 628 -12.60 -29.88 -23.63
C SER A 628 -13.74 -29.38 -22.72
N CYS A 629 -13.45 -28.40 -21.86
CA CYS A 629 -14.39 -27.82 -20.92
C CYS A 629 -14.70 -26.35 -21.25
N ILE A 630 -15.92 -25.92 -20.95
CA ILE A 630 -16.35 -24.52 -21.03
C ILE A 630 -17.03 -24.12 -19.70
N PRO A 631 -16.69 -22.98 -19.09
CA PRO A 631 -17.40 -22.51 -17.90
C PRO A 631 -18.79 -21.97 -18.29
N ALA A 632 -19.79 -22.17 -17.43
CA ALA A 632 -21.14 -21.64 -17.62
C ALA A 632 -21.36 -20.39 -16.76
N MET A 633 -21.75 -19.28 -17.39
CA MET A 633 -22.01 -18.04 -16.67
C MET A 633 -23.48 -17.95 -16.27
N GLU A 634 -23.76 -17.74 -14.99
CA GLU A 634 -25.14 -17.69 -14.52
C GLU A 634 -25.86 -16.39 -14.87
N VAL A 635 -27.08 -16.53 -15.38
CA VAL A 635 -28.00 -15.47 -15.76
C VAL A 635 -29.33 -15.70 -15.05
N MET A 636 -29.70 -14.73 -14.23
CA MET A 636 -30.99 -14.69 -13.54
C MET A 636 -32.05 -14.09 -14.44
N ILE A 637 -33.22 -14.73 -14.46
CA ILE A 637 -34.41 -14.32 -15.20
C ILE A 637 -35.56 -14.14 -14.20
N GLN A 638 -36.34 -13.07 -14.37
CA GLN A 638 -37.64 -12.92 -13.72
C GLN A 638 -38.74 -13.02 -14.75
N LEU A 639 -39.84 -13.66 -14.37
CA LEU A 639 -41.06 -13.74 -15.17
C LEU A 639 -42.05 -12.65 -14.71
N GLU A 640 -43.08 -12.39 -15.50
CA GLU A 640 -44.22 -11.56 -15.08
C GLU A 640 -44.90 -12.14 -13.83
N GLY A 641 -45.41 -11.26 -12.97
CA GLY A 641 -46.11 -11.65 -11.75
C GLY A 641 -47.36 -12.50 -12.05
N SER A 642 -47.54 -13.59 -11.28
CA SER A 642 -48.68 -14.49 -11.43
C SER A 642 -49.14 -15.01 -10.07
N GLY A 643 -50.46 -15.15 -9.89
CA GLY A 643 -51.04 -15.75 -8.68
C GLY A 643 -51.04 -17.29 -8.71
N ASN A 644 -50.74 -17.91 -9.85
CA ASN A 644 -50.93 -19.34 -10.09
C ASN A 644 -49.70 -20.20 -9.75
N TRP A 645 -48.69 -19.63 -9.09
CA TRP A 645 -47.53 -20.40 -8.64
C TRP A 645 -47.92 -21.38 -7.52
N PRO A 646 -47.32 -22.59 -7.48
CA PRO A 646 -47.53 -23.54 -6.39
C PRO A 646 -47.20 -22.95 -5.01
N MET A 647 -47.75 -23.56 -3.96
CA MET A 647 -47.48 -23.18 -2.57
C MET A 647 -46.33 -23.99 -1.94
N ASP A 648 -46.01 -25.14 -2.53
CA ASP A 648 -44.94 -26.05 -2.08
C ASP A 648 -43.61 -25.71 -2.77
N ASP A 649 -42.50 -25.74 -2.02
CA ASP A 649 -41.18 -25.32 -2.51
C ASP A 649 -40.64 -26.25 -3.61
N LEU A 650 -40.81 -27.57 -3.46
CA LEU A 650 -40.38 -28.53 -4.47
C LEU A 650 -41.19 -28.35 -5.76
N ALA A 651 -42.51 -28.15 -5.64
CA ALA A 651 -43.38 -27.85 -6.78
C ALA A 651 -43.00 -26.53 -7.48
N VAL A 652 -42.58 -25.51 -6.73
CA VAL A 652 -42.06 -24.27 -7.31
C VAL A 652 -40.79 -24.53 -8.13
N GLU A 653 -39.81 -25.27 -7.61
CA GLU A 653 -38.57 -25.60 -8.35
C GLU A 653 -38.84 -26.44 -9.60
N LYS A 654 -39.76 -27.43 -9.53
CA LYS A 654 -40.18 -28.20 -10.72
C LYS A 654 -40.91 -27.31 -11.73
N THR A 655 -41.69 -26.34 -11.28
CA THR A 655 -42.35 -25.36 -12.16
C THR A 655 -41.33 -24.45 -12.85
N LYS A 656 -40.31 -23.96 -12.13
CA LYS A 656 -39.18 -23.21 -12.70
C LYS A 656 -38.48 -24.04 -13.79
N SER A 657 -38.21 -25.32 -13.50
CA SER A 657 -37.61 -26.25 -14.46
C SER A 657 -38.46 -26.40 -15.73
N ALA A 658 -39.78 -26.52 -15.60
CA ALA A 658 -40.70 -26.59 -16.74
C ALA A 658 -40.68 -25.30 -17.59
N PHE A 659 -40.62 -24.12 -16.97
CA PHE A 659 -40.44 -22.85 -17.67
C PHE A 659 -39.10 -22.79 -18.42
N LEU A 660 -38.00 -23.21 -17.78
CA LEU A 660 -36.68 -23.24 -18.40
C LEU A 660 -36.66 -24.17 -19.63
N LEU A 661 -37.30 -25.34 -19.58
CA LEU A 661 -37.42 -26.24 -20.72
C LEU A 661 -38.21 -25.60 -21.88
N LYS A 662 -39.31 -24.90 -21.59
CA LYS A 662 -40.10 -24.19 -22.61
C LYS A 662 -39.34 -23.02 -23.22
N ILE A 663 -38.56 -22.30 -22.42
CA ILE A 663 -37.64 -21.26 -22.90
C ILE A 663 -36.58 -21.87 -23.84
N ALA A 664 -35.97 -22.99 -23.45
CA ALA A 664 -34.98 -23.69 -24.28
C ALA A 664 -35.57 -24.15 -25.62
N GLU A 665 -36.77 -24.74 -25.59
CA GLU A 665 -37.49 -25.18 -26.79
C GLU A 665 -37.76 -24.01 -27.75
N SER A 666 -38.20 -22.85 -27.22
CA SER A 666 -38.44 -21.65 -28.04
C SER A 666 -37.15 -21.08 -28.64
N LEU A 667 -36.07 -21.01 -27.84
CA LEU A 667 -34.76 -20.54 -28.32
C LEU A 667 -34.18 -21.44 -29.43
N GLN A 668 -34.32 -22.76 -29.29
CA GLN A 668 -33.88 -23.73 -30.29
C GLN A 668 -34.74 -23.67 -31.56
N ASN A 669 -36.06 -23.75 -31.44
CA ASN A 669 -36.97 -23.92 -32.58
C ASN A 669 -37.20 -22.62 -33.36
N VAL A 670 -37.26 -21.47 -32.68
CA VAL A 670 -37.59 -20.18 -33.31
C VAL A 670 -36.33 -19.43 -33.74
N LYS A 671 -35.28 -19.44 -32.91
CA LYS A 671 -34.06 -18.64 -33.15
C LYS A 671 -32.83 -19.47 -33.51
N GLY A 672 -32.92 -20.80 -33.52
CA GLY A 672 -31.79 -21.69 -33.87
C GLY A 672 -30.63 -21.64 -32.88
N ILE A 673 -30.88 -21.21 -31.64
CA ILE A 673 -29.85 -21.05 -30.61
C ILE A 673 -29.66 -22.39 -29.90
N PRO A 674 -28.43 -22.97 -29.89
CA PRO A 674 -28.18 -24.23 -29.22
C PRO A 674 -28.41 -24.11 -27.71
N CYS A 675 -29.13 -25.07 -27.12
CA CYS A 675 -29.33 -25.17 -25.68
C CYS A 675 -29.11 -26.62 -25.21
N THR A 676 -28.68 -26.81 -23.98
CA THR A 676 -28.58 -28.12 -23.32
C THR A 676 -29.32 -28.05 -21.99
N ALA A 677 -30.20 -29.01 -21.74
CA ALA A 677 -30.91 -29.15 -20.48
C ALA A 677 -30.31 -30.29 -19.65
N THR A 678 -30.14 -30.05 -18.35
CA THR A 678 -29.81 -31.06 -17.34
C THR A 678 -30.97 -31.17 -16.35
N GLU A 679 -30.86 -32.03 -15.35
CA GLU A 679 -31.90 -32.18 -14.32
C GLU A 679 -32.20 -30.86 -13.58
N ASP A 680 -31.16 -30.05 -13.38
CA ASP A 680 -31.24 -28.85 -12.54
C ASP A 680 -31.15 -27.52 -13.31
N ASN A 681 -30.73 -27.55 -14.58
CA ASN A 681 -30.31 -26.34 -15.30
C ASN A 681 -30.61 -26.37 -16.81
N VAL A 682 -30.65 -25.18 -17.41
CA VAL A 682 -30.61 -24.99 -18.86
C VAL A 682 -29.43 -24.10 -19.20
N ASP A 683 -28.55 -24.60 -20.06
CA ASP A 683 -27.38 -23.90 -20.58
C ASP A 683 -27.64 -23.48 -22.04
N VAL A 684 -27.39 -22.22 -22.36
CA VAL A 684 -27.62 -21.60 -23.68
C VAL A 684 -26.29 -21.17 -24.29
N PHE A 685 -26.04 -21.50 -25.55
CA PHE A 685 -24.78 -21.21 -26.23
C PHE A 685 -24.91 -20.08 -27.26
N ILE A 686 -24.24 -18.94 -27.01
CA ILE A 686 -24.28 -17.77 -27.89
C ILE A 686 -22.88 -17.19 -28.04
N GLY A 687 -22.46 -16.92 -29.27
CA GLY A 687 -21.18 -16.24 -29.55
C GLY A 687 -19.92 -16.97 -29.05
N GLY A 688 -20.01 -18.27 -28.80
CA GLY A 688 -18.91 -19.06 -28.22
C GLY A 688 -18.93 -19.16 -26.70
N TYR A 689 -19.97 -18.68 -26.02
CA TYR A 689 -20.09 -18.71 -24.57
C TYR A 689 -21.27 -19.57 -24.12
N ALA A 690 -21.17 -20.14 -22.91
CA ALA A 690 -22.28 -20.85 -22.26
C ALA A 690 -22.89 -19.97 -21.16
N PHE A 691 -24.21 -19.81 -21.19
CA PHE A 691 -24.99 -19.07 -20.20
C PHE A 691 -25.99 -19.99 -19.52
N ARG A 692 -25.92 -20.11 -18.20
CA ARG A 692 -26.82 -20.93 -17.38
C ARG A 692 -27.99 -20.10 -16.87
N LEU A 693 -29.21 -20.50 -17.22
CA LEU A 693 -30.42 -19.75 -16.84
C LEU A 693 -30.95 -20.20 -15.46
N ARG A 694 -31.28 -19.23 -14.61
CA ARG A 694 -31.92 -19.43 -13.30
C ARG A 694 -33.15 -18.52 -13.18
N ILE A 695 -34.26 -19.04 -12.66
CA ILE A 695 -35.49 -18.24 -12.47
C ILE A 695 -35.59 -17.80 -11.01
N LEU A 696 -35.70 -16.49 -10.79
CA LEU A 696 -36.03 -15.90 -9.49
C LEU A 696 -37.54 -15.66 -9.39
N HIS A 697 -38.16 -16.16 -8.32
CA HIS A 697 -39.61 -16.03 -8.09
C HIS A 697 -39.95 -14.96 -7.02
N GLU A 698 -40.98 -14.13 -7.29
CA GLU A 698 -41.33 -12.92 -6.51
C GLU A 698 -41.73 -13.15 -5.04
N ARG A 699 -42.23 -14.34 -4.67
CA ARG A 699 -42.50 -14.66 -3.25
C ARG A 699 -41.22 -14.72 -2.40
N GLY A 700 -40.08 -15.01 -3.00
CA GLY A 700 -38.78 -14.87 -2.34
C GLY A 700 -38.46 -13.41 -1.95
N LEU A 701 -39.03 -12.41 -2.63
CA LEU A 701 -38.73 -10.99 -2.43
C LEU A 701 -39.64 -10.30 -1.41
N SER A 702 -40.90 -10.73 -1.30
CA SER A 702 -41.94 -10.11 -0.46
C SER A 702 -41.85 -10.50 1.02
N LEU A 703 -41.10 -11.55 1.36
CA LEU A 703 -40.88 -12.02 2.73
C LEU A 703 -39.50 -11.63 3.30
N VAL A 704 -38.48 -11.38 2.47
CA VAL A 704 -37.19 -10.79 2.89
C VAL A 704 -37.37 -9.38 3.48
N LYS A 705 -38.43 -8.65 3.07
CA LYS A 705 -38.78 -7.33 3.62
C LYS A 705 -39.59 -7.40 4.93
N ARG A 706 -39.98 -8.58 5.42
CA ARG A 706 -40.99 -8.76 6.48
C ARG A 706 -40.47 -9.35 7.80
N GLU A 707 -39.16 -9.44 8.01
CA GLU A 707 -38.57 -9.85 9.31
C GLU A 707 -38.74 -8.81 10.46
N ILE A 708 -39.58 -7.79 10.27
CA ILE A 708 -39.95 -6.82 11.30
C ILE A 708 -41.42 -7.06 11.69
N GLY A 709 -41.67 -8.07 12.52
CA GLY A 709 -42.96 -8.23 13.21
C GLY A 709 -43.47 -9.68 13.33
N VAL A 710 -43.29 -10.25 14.53
CA VAL A 710 -44.04 -11.33 15.20
C VAL A 710 -44.97 -12.19 14.31
N ASP A 711 -44.43 -13.23 13.68
CA ASP A 711 -44.99 -14.60 13.62
C ASP A 711 -44.05 -15.55 12.84
N PRO A 712 -43.71 -16.76 13.34
CA PRO A 712 -42.74 -17.63 12.70
C PRO A 712 -43.41 -18.64 11.77
N VAL A 713 -44.01 -18.23 10.64
CA VAL A 713 -44.46 -19.21 9.62
C VAL A 713 -44.39 -18.67 8.19
N LYS A 714 -43.33 -19.05 7.45
CA LYS A 714 -43.33 -19.65 6.10
C LYS A 714 -41.90 -19.66 5.55
N HIS A 715 -41.32 -20.85 5.44
CA HIS A 715 -39.97 -21.08 4.92
C HIS A 715 -39.82 -20.49 3.51
N VAL A 716 -38.76 -19.70 3.31
CA VAL A 716 -38.29 -19.30 1.98
C VAL A 716 -37.29 -20.36 1.54
N SER A 717 -37.37 -20.85 0.31
CA SER A 717 -36.29 -21.64 -0.27
C SER A 717 -34.99 -20.83 -0.23
N SER A 718 -33.97 -21.33 0.47
CA SER A 718 -32.67 -20.66 0.64
C SER A 718 -32.02 -20.26 -0.70
N THR A 719 -32.36 -20.94 -1.79
CA THR A 719 -31.85 -20.67 -3.15
C THR A 719 -32.34 -19.34 -3.72
N ASP A 720 -33.62 -18.98 -3.59
CA ASP A 720 -34.16 -17.72 -4.11
C ASP A 720 -33.63 -16.51 -3.33
N LYS A 721 -33.48 -16.63 -2.00
CA LYS A 721 -32.85 -15.60 -1.15
C LYS A 721 -31.42 -15.32 -1.66
N MET A 722 -30.64 -16.37 -1.90
CA MET A 722 -29.27 -16.25 -2.38
C MET A 722 -29.19 -15.69 -3.81
N LEU A 723 -30.07 -16.10 -4.72
CA LEU A 723 -30.13 -15.55 -6.08
C LEU A 723 -30.40 -14.05 -6.08
N PHE A 724 -31.32 -13.56 -5.23
CA PHE A 724 -31.58 -12.13 -5.09
C PHE A 724 -30.38 -11.37 -4.52
N ILE A 725 -29.74 -11.89 -3.48
CA ILE A 725 -28.54 -11.26 -2.90
C ILE A 725 -27.42 -11.15 -3.95
N ARG A 726 -27.19 -12.21 -4.73
CA ARG A 726 -26.23 -12.23 -5.84
C ARG A 726 -26.57 -11.22 -6.92
N SER A 727 -27.85 -11.05 -7.26
CA SER A 727 -28.28 -10.08 -8.27
C SER A 727 -28.04 -8.64 -7.82
N GLN A 728 -28.34 -8.34 -6.54
CA GLN A 728 -28.05 -7.04 -5.95
C GLN A 728 -26.54 -6.75 -5.92
N HIS A 729 -25.74 -7.72 -5.47
CA HIS A 729 -24.28 -7.60 -5.45
C HIS A 729 -23.72 -7.36 -6.86
N ALA A 730 -24.08 -8.18 -7.84
CA ALA A 730 -23.57 -8.06 -9.20
C ALA A 730 -23.89 -6.70 -9.83
N SER A 731 -25.11 -6.19 -9.62
CA SER A 731 -25.54 -4.86 -10.09
C SER A 731 -24.72 -3.74 -9.46
N MET A 732 -24.56 -3.75 -8.12
CA MET A 732 -23.81 -2.72 -7.39
C MET A 732 -22.33 -2.71 -7.76
N ILE A 733 -21.68 -3.87 -7.86
CA ILE A 733 -20.26 -3.97 -8.23
C ILE A 733 -20.03 -3.53 -9.68
N ASN A 734 -20.92 -3.88 -10.60
CA ASN A 734 -20.84 -3.40 -11.99
C ASN A 734 -20.94 -1.85 -12.06
N GLY A 735 -21.81 -1.24 -11.24
CA GLY A 735 -21.86 0.22 -11.10
C GLY A 735 -20.57 0.81 -10.51
N LEU A 736 -20.01 0.17 -9.48
CA LEU A 736 -18.77 0.61 -8.83
C LEU A 736 -17.57 0.61 -9.80
N GLN A 737 -17.44 -0.43 -10.61
CA GLN A 737 -16.44 -0.51 -11.68
C GLN A 737 -16.53 0.67 -12.66
N GLY A 738 -17.74 1.04 -13.07
CA GLY A 738 -17.95 2.18 -13.97
C GLY A 738 -17.47 3.50 -13.36
N ARG A 739 -17.59 3.64 -12.03
CA ARG A 739 -17.10 4.79 -11.27
C ARG A 739 -15.58 4.76 -11.05
N PHE A 740 -15.00 3.58 -10.85
CA PHE A 740 -13.58 3.40 -10.53
C PHE A 740 -12.91 2.37 -11.46
N PRO A 741 -12.30 2.78 -12.58
CA PRO A 741 -11.72 1.86 -13.56
C PRO A 741 -10.60 0.93 -13.03
N VAL A 742 -9.94 1.30 -11.93
CA VAL A 742 -8.86 0.52 -11.30
C VAL A 742 -9.39 -0.54 -10.33
N TYR A 743 -10.67 -0.46 -9.92
CA TYR A 743 -11.29 -1.41 -9.01
C TYR A 743 -11.20 -2.85 -9.53
N ALA A 744 -11.65 -3.10 -10.75
CA ALA A 744 -11.71 -4.44 -11.33
C ALA A 744 -10.32 -5.12 -11.41
N PRO A 745 -9.26 -4.47 -11.92
CA PRO A 745 -7.90 -5.02 -11.85
C PRO A 745 -7.42 -5.36 -10.43
N VAL A 746 -7.73 -4.53 -9.43
CA VAL A 746 -7.33 -4.78 -8.03
C VAL A 746 -8.12 -5.97 -7.45
N ALA A 747 -9.42 -6.05 -7.71
CA ALA A 747 -10.25 -7.19 -7.31
C ALA A 747 -9.74 -8.50 -7.91
N ARG A 748 -9.32 -8.49 -9.18
CA ARG A 748 -8.72 -9.65 -9.85
C ARG A 748 -7.40 -10.08 -9.21
N LEU A 749 -6.51 -9.13 -8.88
CA LEU A 749 -5.27 -9.44 -8.14
C LEU A 749 -5.56 -10.01 -6.75
N ALA A 750 -6.52 -9.44 -6.03
CA ALA A 750 -6.93 -9.91 -4.71
C ALA A 750 -7.47 -11.36 -4.77
N LYS A 751 -8.40 -11.65 -5.68
CA LYS A 751 -8.92 -13.01 -5.91
C LYS A 751 -7.81 -13.98 -6.29
N ARG A 752 -6.90 -13.55 -7.16
CA ARG A 752 -5.77 -14.36 -7.59
C ARG A 752 -4.84 -14.71 -6.43
N TRP A 753 -4.54 -13.75 -5.56
CA TRP A 753 -3.72 -13.96 -4.38
C TRP A 753 -4.40 -14.90 -3.36
N VAL A 754 -5.68 -14.67 -3.06
CA VAL A 754 -6.45 -15.53 -2.14
C VAL A 754 -6.45 -16.97 -2.63
N SER A 755 -6.69 -17.16 -3.93
CA SER A 755 -6.72 -18.50 -4.54
C SER A 755 -5.33 -19.16 -4.54
N ALA A 756 -4.28 -18.44 -4.92
CA ALA A 756 -2.91 -18.95 -4.95
C ALA A 756 -2.38 -19.38 -3.55
N HIS A 757 -2.94 -18.81 -2.48
CA HIS A 757 -2.67 -19.21 -1.09
C HIS A 757 -3.61 -20.30 -0.55
N LEU A 758 -4.39 -20.94 -1.42
CA LEU A 758 -5.31 -22.03 -1.14
C LEU A 758 -6.51 -21.64 -0.26
N PHE A 759 -6.94 -20.37 -0.31
CA PHE A 759 -8.07 -19.85 0.45
C PHE A 759 -9.39 -19.79 -0.36
N SER A 760 -9.50 -20.48 -1.50
CA SER A 760 -10.73 -20.45 -2.31
C SER A 760 -11.97 -20.98 -1.57
N GLY A 761 -11.81 -21.97 -0.68
CA GLY A 761 -12.90 -22.44 0.18
C GLY A 761 -13.13 -21.58 1.42
N CYS A 762 -12.25 -20.60 1.69
CA CYS A 762 -12.27 -19.77 2.90
C CYS A 762 -12.99 -18.43 2.69
N LEU A 763 -12.85 -17.82 1.50
CA LEU A 763 -13.48 -16.54 1.15
C LEU A 763 -14.19 -16.65 -0.20
N ALA A 764 -15.48 -16.32 -0.23
CA ALA A 764 -16.26 -16.19 -1.45
C ALA A 764 -15.73 -15.05 -2.34
N GLU A 765 -15.92 -15.15 -3.65
CA GLU A 765 -15.49 -14.10 -4.59
C GLU A 765 -16.14 -12.75 -4.28
N GLU A 766 -17.43 -12.76 -3.91
CA GLU A 766 -18.21 -11.58 -3.53
C GLU A 766 -17.68 -10.93 -2.24
N ALA A 767 -17.20 -11.72 -1.27
CA ALA A 767 -16.55 -11.18 -0.07
C ALA A 767 -15.27 -10.42 -0.44
N ILE A 768 -14.44 -10.98 -1.33
CA ILE A 768 -13.21 -10.34 -1.81
C ILE A 768 -13.54 -9.04 -2.56
N GLU A 769 -14.59 -9.05 -3.38
CA GLU A 769 -15.08 -7.86 -4.09
C GLU A 769 -15.51 -6.74 -3.14
N LEU A 770 -16.20 -7.08 -2.03
CA LEU A 770 -16.59 -6.13 -0.98
C LEU A 770 -15.38 -5.57 -0.22
N LEU A 771 -14.42 -6.42 0.13
CA LEU A 771 -13.17 -6.00 0.79
C LEU A 771 -12.39 -5.00 -0.08
N VAL A 772 -12.32 -5.24 -1.39
CA VAL A 772 -11.70 -4.29 -2.30
C VAL A 772 -12.57 -3.05 -2.48
N ALA A 773 -13.91 -3.18 -2.52
CA ALA A 773 -14.81 -2.04 -2.68
C ALA A 773 -14.67 -1.03 -1.54
N TYR A 774 -14.49 -1.52 -0.31
CA TYR A 774 -14.21 -0.70 0.87
C TYR A 774 -13.04 0.27 0.64
N LEU A 775 -11.96 -0.15 -0.02
CA LEU A 775 -10.78 0.70 -0.28
C LEU A 775 -11.09 1.90 -1.20
N PHE A 776 -12.08 1.76 -2.08
CA PHE A 776 -12.48 2.81 -3.03
C PHE A 776 -13.59 3.70 -2.46
N LEU A 777 -14.44 3.15 -1.60
CA LEU A 777 -15.57 3.85 -0.97
C LEU A 777 -15.15 4.62 0.29
N THR A 778 -14.18 4.10 1.03
CA THR A 778 -13.66 4.67 2.28
C THR A 778 -12.17 4.99 2.15
N PRO A 779 -11.79 5.96 1.29
CA PRO A 779 -10.38 6.18 0.94
C PRO A 779 -9.56 6.86 2.03
N LEU A 780 -10.18 7.50 3.02
CA LEU A 780 -9.47 8.19 4.11
C LEU A 780 -8.74 7.18 5.01
N PRO A 781 -7.52 7.49 5.51
CA PRO A 781 -6.81 8.77 5.47
C PRO A 781 -6.02 9.04 4.18
N LEU A 782 -6.12 8.16 3.19
CA LEU A 782 -5.46 8.24 1.89
C LEU A 782 -6.39 8.89 0.85
N GLY A 783 -6.08 8.66 -0.44
CA GLY A 783 -6.99 8.89 -1.56
C GLY A 783 -7.46 7.57 -2.18
N VAL A 784 -8.36 7.63 -3.14
CA VAL A 784 -8.81 6.44 -3.89
C VAL A 784 -7.61 5.81 -4.63
N PRO A 785 -7.41 4.48 -4.56
CA PRO A 785 -6.32 3.83 -5.28
C PRO A 785 -6.41 4.07 -6.80
N SER A 786 -5.30 4.51 -7.41
CA SER A 786 -5.24 4.77 -8.86
C SER A 786 -4.27 3.86 -9.61
N SER A 787 -3.65 2.89 -8.92
CA SER A 787 -2.87 1.82 -9.56
C SER A 787 -3.15 0.43 -9.00
N ARG A 788 -2.83 -0.60 -9.78
CA ARG A 788 -3.04 -2.02 -9.44
C ARG A 788 -2.22 -2.43 -8.21
N ILE A 789 -0.93 -2.07 -8.21
CA ILE A 789 0.01 -2.41 -7.13
C ILE A 789 -0.39 -1.74 -5.82
N ASN A 790 -0.73 -0.46 -5.88
CA ASN A 790 -1.13 0.30 -4.69
C ASN A 790 -2.43 -0.25 -4.09
N GLY A 791 -3.46 -0.48 -4.92
CA GLY A 791 -4.72 -1.06 -4.46
C GLY A 791 -4.55 -2.47 -3.88
N PHE A 792 -3.72 -3.30 -4.50
CA PHE A 792 -3.42 -4.64 -4.00
C PHE A 792 -2.67 -4.61 -2.65
N LEU A 793 -1.67 -3.74 -2.50
CA LEU A 793 -0.96 -3.57 -1.22
C LEU A 793 -1.92 -3.11 -0.11
N ARG A 794 -2.84 -2.20 -0.41
CA ARG A 794 -3.86 -1.73 0.55
C ARG A 794 -4.86 -2.81 0.92
N PHE A 795 -5.24 -3.68 -0.02
CA PHE A 795 -6.04 -4.87 0.28
C PHE A 795 -5.33 -5.81 1.26
N LEU A 796 -4.03 -6.07 1.05
CA LEU A 796 -3.25 -6.91 1.98
C LEU A 796 -3.14 -6.28 3.37
N ARG A 797 -2.96 -4.95 3.46
CA ARG A 797 -2.94 -4.24 4.76
C ARG A 797 -4.31 -4.24 5.44
N LEU A 798 -5.39 -4.05 4.69
CA LEU A 798 -6.75 -4.17 5.25
C LEU A 798 -6.95 -5.55 5.88
N LEU A 799 -6.59 -6.62 5.18
CA LEU A 799 -6.66 -7.96 5.76
C LEU A 799 -5.77 -8.12 6.99
N ALA A 800 -4.55 -7.59 6.95
CA ALA A 800 -3.54 -7.77 8.00
C ALA A 800 -3.82 -6.97 9.28
N ASP A 801 -4.35 -5.75 9.14
CA ASP A 801 -4.34 -4.74 10.20
C ASP A 801 -5.75 -4.41 10.72
N TYR A 802 -6.81 -4.78 9.99
CA TYR A 802 -8.19 -4.54 10.44
C TYR A 802 -8.55 -5.39 11.67
N GLU A 803 -9.22 -4.76 12.64
CA GLU A 803 -9.63 -5.39 13.89
C GLU A 803 -10.97 -6.13 13.77
N TRP A 804 -10.97 -7.22 13.00
CA TRP A 804 -12.16 -8.03 12.69
C TRP A 804 -12.99 -8.48 13.90
N MET A 805 -12.34 -8.64 15.06
CA MET A 805 -12.99 -9.11 16.28
C MET A 805 -13.86 -8.01 16.92
N PHE A 806 -13.50 -6.75 16.73
CA PHE A 806 -14.08 -5.62 17.46
C PHE A 806 -14.96 -4.74 16.58
N TYR A 807 -14.78 -4.76 15.26
CA TYR A 807 -15.54 -3.90 14.35
C TYR A 807 -16.11 -4.67 13.15
N PRO A 808 -17.38 -4.44 12.78
CA PRO A 808 -17.92 -4.89 11.50
C PRO A 808 -17.34 -4.04 10.36
N LEU A 809 -17.10 -4.64 9.20
CA LEU A 809 -16.69 -3.90 8.00
C LEU A 809 -17.94 -3.56 7.18
N ILE A 810 -18.24 -2.27 7.09
CA ILE A 810 -19.46 -1.74 6.46
C ILE A 810 -19.13 -1.20 5.07
N VAL A 811 -19.73 -1.78 4.03
CA VAL A 811 -19.49 -1.42 2.62
C VAL A 811 -20.74 -0.78 2.03
N ASP A 812 -20.77 0.55 2.03
CA ASP A 812 -21.88 1.31 1.46
C ASP A 812 -21.57 1.76 0.03
N ILE A 813 -21.96 0.94 -0.95
CA ILE A 813 -21.59 1.16 -2.36
C ILE A 813 -22.25 2.42 -2.95
N ASN A 814 -23.50 2.68 -2.58
CA ASN A 814 -24.30 3.76 -3.13
C ASN A 814 -24.51 4.94 -2.16
N ASN A 815 -24.02 4.85 -0.91
CA ASN A 815 -24.39 5.73 0.21
C ASN A 815 -25.86 5.61 0.61
N ASP A 816 -26.37 4.38 0.65
CA ASP A 816 -27.75 4.04 0.97
C ASP A 816 -28.00 3.96 2.49
N PHE A 817 -26.96 3.77 3.32
CA PHE A 817 -27.15 3.56 4.75
C PHE A 817 -27.52 4.85 5.50
N GLY A 818 -28.60 4.77 6.28
CA GLY A 818 -28.98 5.73 7.30
C GLY A 818 -28.51 5.32 8.70
N ARG A 819 -28.80 6.18 9.69
CA ARG A 819 -28.44 5.93 11.10
C ARG A 819 -29.08 4.66 11.67
N ASN A 820 -30.31 4.34 11.23
CA ASN A 820 -31.01 3.14 11.68
C ASN A 820 -30.31 1.87 11.18
N ASP A 821 -29.81 1.90 9.94
CA ASP A 821 -29.09 0.77 9.35
C ASP A 821 -27.75 0.53 10.05
N GLU A 822 -27.02 1.61 10.37
CA GLU A 822 -25.78 1.48 11.16
C GLU A 822 -26.04 0.86 12.54
N LYS A 823 -27.13 1.26 13.21
CA LYS A 823 -27.50 0.68 14.50
C LYS A 823 -27.83 -0.80 14.36
N GLU A 824 -28.65 -1.15 13.39
CA GLU A 824 -29.03 -2.54 13.08
C GLU A 824 -27.79 -3.42 12.80
N ILE A 825 -26.85 -2.93 11.99
CA ILE A 825 -25.59 -3.63 11.70
C ILE A 825 -24.78 -3.86 12.98
N ASN A 826 -24.68 -2.86 13.85
CA ASN A 826 -23.95 -3.01 15.11
C ASN A 826 -24.65 -3.98 16.07
N ASP A 827 -25.98 -3.95 16.15
CA ASP A 827 -26.76 -4.88 16.98
C ASP A 827 -26.59 -6.34 16.48
N ASN A 828 -26.59 -6.55 15.16
CA ASN A 828 -26.31 -7.84 14.52
C ASN A 828 -24.87 -8.29 14.78
N PHE A 829 -23.90 -7.39 14.64
CA PHE A 829 -22.49 -7.67 14.94
C PHE A 829 -22.31 -8.11 16.39
N MET A 830 -22.82 -7.33 17.36
CA MET A 830 -22.74 -7.67 18.78
C MET A 830 -23.40 -9.01 19.08
N SER A 831 -24.55 -9.29 18.46
CA SER A 831 -25.23 -10.58 18.59
C SER A 831 -24.39 -11.75 18.08
N SER A 832 -23.68 -11.58 16.95
CA SER A 832 -22.74 -12.58 16.42
C SER A 832 -21.52 -12.81 17.33
N ARG A 833 -21.20 -11.84 18.20
CA ARG A 833 -20.08 -11.93 19.15
C ARG A 833 -20.47 -12.47 20.54
N LYS A 834 -21.76 -12.56 20.89
CA LYS A 834 -22.19 -13.06 22.22
C LYS A 834 -21.63 -14.43 22.58
N GLY A 835 -21.56 -15.35 21.60
CA GLY A 835 -20.98 -16.69 21.81
C GLY A 835 -19.52 -16.66 22.27
N TYR A 836 -18.76 -15.62 21.89
CA TYR A 836 -17.37 -15.43 22.34
C TYR A 836 -17.25 -15.07 23.83
N GLU A 837 -18.24 -14.34 24.36
CA GLU A 837 -18.26 -13.93 25.78
C GLU A 837 -18.49 -15.15 26.69
N GLU A 838 -19.25 -16.14 26.21
CA GLU A 838 -19.57 -17.37 26.92
C GLU A 838 -18.46 -18.45 26.76
N ASP A 839 -17.90 -18.60 25.55
CA ASP A 839 -16.79 -19.51 25.25
C ASP A 839 -15.90 -18.89 24.17
N LYS A 840 -14.63 -18.62 24.50
CA LYS A 840 -13.66 -17.99 23.57
C LYS A 840 -13.45 -18.77 22.27
N GLN A 841 -13.89 -20.03 22.19
CA GLN A 841 -13.83 -20.86 21.00
C GLN A 841 -15.14 -20.89 20.19
N ASN A 842 -16.22 -20.29 20.70
CA ASN A 842 -17.57 -20.40 20.16
C ASN A 842 -17.96 -19.17 19.32
N ILE A 843 -17.11 -18.82 18.36
CA ILE A 843 -17.42 -17.84 17.30
C ILE A 843 -17.67 -18.60 16.00
N SER A 844 -18.88 -18.47 15.45
CA SER A 844 -19.26 -19.08 14.17
C SER A 844 -18.60 -18.41 12.96
N SER A 845 -18.38 -17.09 13.00
CA SER A 845 -17.72 -16.34 11.93
C SER A 845 -16.72 -15.31 12.48
N ALA A 846 -15.50 -15.31 11.94
CA ALA A 846 -14.48 -14.32 12.32
C ALA A 846 -14.62 -12.99 11.58
N MET A 847 -15.23 -12.96 10.38
CA MET A 847 -15.37 -11.75 9.55
C MET A 847 -16.83 -11.35 9.39
N PHE A 848 -17.14 -10.09 9.67
CA PHE A 848 -18.48 -9.53 9.49
C PHE A 848 -18.45 -8.46 8.40
N LEU A 849 -19.09 -8.75 7.26
CA LEU A 849 -19.18 -7.87 6.10
C LEU A 849 -20.64 -7.43 5.90
N ALA A 850 -20.92 -6.16 6.17
CA ALA A 850 -22.24 -5.59 5.93
C ALA A 850 -22.29 -4.84 4.59
N ALA A 851 -23.34 -5.08 3.82
CA ALA A 851 -23.68 -4.36 2.60
C ALA A 851 -25.18 -4.02 2.58
N PRO A 852 -25.67 -3.07 1.74
CA PRO A 852 -27.07 -2.66 1.77
C PRO A 852 -28.09 -3.80 1.57
N TYR A 853 -27.70 -4.87 0.88
CA TYR A 853 -28.53 -6.06 0.65
C TYR A 853 -28.31 -7.19 1.69
N ASP A 854 -27.34 -7.04 2.60
CA ASP A 854 -26.98 -8.03 3.63
C ASP A 854 -26.37 -7.32 4.85
N LYS A 855 -27.22 -6.86 5.76
CA LYS A 855 -26.81 -6.14 6.98
C LYS A 855 -26.37 -7.06 8.11
N ALA A 856 -26.74 -8.34 8.05
CA ALA A 856 -26.45 -9.34 9.07
C ALA A 856 -25.20 -10.17 8.73
N SER A 857 -24.57 -9.93 7.57
CA SER A 857 -23.38 -10.64 7.11
C SER A 857 -23.64 -12.15 6.90
N GLU A 858 -24.85 -12.50 6.46
CA GLU A 858 -25.29 -13.89 6.33
C GLU A 858 -24.80 -14.55 5.03
N ALA A 859 -24.63 -13.77 3.97
CA ALA A 859 -24.47 -14.32 2.62
C ALA A 859 -23.06 -14.86 2.35
N TRP A 860 -22.04 -14.11 2.80
CA TRP A 860 -20.66 -14.34 2.33
C TRP A 860 -19.70 -14.81 3.40
N THR A 861 -19.94 -14.42 4.66
CA THR A 861 -19.03 -14.69 5.76
C THR A 861 -19.76 -15.20 7.00
N SER A 862 -20.89 -15.87 6.86
CA SER A 862 -21.65 -16.41 8.01
C SER A 862 -20.96 -17.58 8.71
N THR A 863 -20.20 -18.39 7.98
CA THR A 863 -19.56 -19.62 8.49
C THR A 863 -18.06 -19.67 8.26
N SER A 864 -17.57 -18.98 7.23
CA SER A 864 -16.15 -18.92 6.87
C SER A 864 -15.76 -17.50 6.48
N PRO A 865 -14.59 -17.00 6.90
CA PRO A 865 -13.58 -17.69 7.70
C PRO A 865 -13.97 -17.82 9.18
N ASN A 866 -13.65 -18.96 9.79
CA ASN A 866 -13.58 -19.08 11.25
C ASN A 866 -12.31 -18.42 11.80
N LEU A 867 -12.16 -18.39 13.13
CA LEU A 867 -11.03 -17.70 13.79
C LEU A 867 -9.65 -18.25 13.39
N LEU A 868 -9.52 -19.55 13.12
CA LEU A 868 -8.25 -20.16 12.72
C LEU A 868 -7.90 -19.83 11.27
N GLU A 869 -8.88 -19.91 10.38
CA GLU A 869 -8.76 -19.49 8.98
C GLU A 869 -8.37 -18.02 8.88
N GLN A 870 -9.10 -17.18 9.61
CA GLN A 870 -8.88 -15.74 9.62
C GLN A 870 -7.48 -15.40 10.15
N LYS A 871 -7.01 -16.03 11.24
CA LYS A 871 -5.62 -15.87 11.72
C LYS A 871 -4.59 -16.27 10.66
N ARG A 872 -4.82 -17.35 9.93
CA ARG A 872 -3.93 -17.80 8.85
C ARG A 872 -3.92 -16.80 7.70
N LEU A 873 -5.09 -16.33 7.28
CA LEU A 873 -5.26 -15.32 6.23
C LEU A 873 -4.56 -14.02 6.60
N VAL A 874 -4.76 -13.51 7.82
CA VAL A 874 -4.11 -12.31 8.37
C VAL A 874 -2.59 -12.46 8.36
N ALA A 875 -2.05 -13.61 8.78
CA ALA A 875 -0.62 -13.85 8.80
C ALA A 875 -0.01 -13.83 7.39
N TYR A 876 -0.68 -14.45 6.42
CA TYR A 876 -0.24 -14.48 5.02
C TYR A 876 -0.34 -13.10 4.38
N ALA A 877 -1.41 -12.35 4.66
CA ALA A 877 -1.61 -10.99 4.19
C ALA A 877 -0.53 -10.05 4.74
N ARG A 878 -0.22 -10.13 6.04
CA ARG A 878 0.84 -9.34 6.68
C ARG A 878 2.23 -9.65 6.10
N SER A 879 2.54 -10.94 5.91
CA SER A 879 3.79 -11.36 5.28
C SER A 879 3.90 -10.83 3.85
N SER A 880 2.83 -10.97 3.05
CA SER A 880 2.78 -10.51 1.66
C SER A 880 2.88 -8.98 1.55
N ALA A 881 2.19 -8.23 2.43
CA ALA A 881 2.27 -6.77 2.48
C ALA A 881 3.69 -6.30 2.82
N ASN A 882 4.36 -6.98 3.75
CA ASN A 882 5.74 -6.67 4.13
C ASN A 882 6.72 -6.97 2.99
N VAL A 883 6.58 -8.11 2.31
CA VAL A 883 7.40 -8.47 1.14
C VAL A 883 7.21 -7.45 0.02
N LEU A 884 5.96 -7.13 -0.34
CA LEU A 884 5.67 -6.15 -1.40
C LEU A 884 6.18 -4.75 -1.03
N SER A 885 6.03 -4.32 0.23
CA SER A 885 6.57 -3.03 0.69
C SER A 885 8.10 -2.99 0.63
N LYS A 886 8.77 -4.11 0.94
CA LYS A 886 10.24 -4.24 0.83
C LYS A 886 10.71 -4.20 -0.62
N MET A 887 10.07 -4.93 -1.54
CA MET A 887 10.41 -4.89 -2.97
C MET A 887 10.31 -3.48 -3.54
N VAL A 888 9.35 -2.68 -3.05
CA VAL A 888 9.20 -1.28 -3.48
C VAL A 888 10.39 -0.42 -3.06
N LEU A 889 11.00 -0.72 -1.91
CA LEU A 889 12.07 0.08 -1.32
C LEU A 889 13.48 -0.45 -1.62
N GLN A 890 13.66 -1.75 -1.80
CA GLN A 890 14.97 -2.41 -1.86
C GLN A 890 15.38 -2.77 -3.29
N GLU A 891 16.70 -2.91 -3.51
CA GLU A 891 17.27 -3.14 -4.83
C GLU A 891 17.06 -4.56 -5.39
N HIS A 892 16.91 -5.57 -4.53
CA HIS A 892 16.88 -6.97 -4.94
C HIS A 892 15.58 -7.33 -5.66
N ASN A 893 15.62 -7.32 -6.98
CA ASN A 893 14.53 -7.79 -7.84
C ASN A 893 14.76 -9.27 -8.20
N ASP A 894 14.82 -10.14 -7.18
CA ASP A 894 14.91 -11.58 -7.44
C ASP A 894 13.52 -12.05 -7.88
N SER A 895 13.43 -12.73 -9.03
CA SER A 895 12.16 -13.31 -9.52
C SER A 895 11.46 -14.14 -8.45
N VAL A 896 12.25 -14.84 -7.62
CA VAL A 896 11.84 -15.64 -6.46
C VAL A 896 10.97 -14.84 -5.49
N GLN A 897 11.24 -13.55 -5.27
CA GLN A 897 10.46 -12.76 -4.33
C GLN A 897 9.02 -12.53 -4.84
N TRP A 898 8.84 -12.26 -6.14
CA TRP A 898 7.51 -12.10 -6.74
C TRP A 898 6.72 -13.41 -6.74
N GLU A 899 7.42 -14.54 -6.92
CA GLU A 899 6.82 -15.87 -6.75
C GLU A 899 6.28 -16.06 -5.34
N CYS A 900 7.03 -15.67 -4.31
CA CYS A 900 6.62 -15.79 -2.91
C CYS A 900 5.31 -15.06 -2.59
N LEU A 901 4.94 -14.00 -3.33
CA LEU A 901 3.66 -13.32 -3.14
C LEU A 901 2.47 -14.19 -3.55
N PHE A 902 2.63 -15.09 -4.53
CA PHE A 902 1.55 -15.94 -5.08
C PHE A 902 1.88 -17.43 -4.96
N ARG A 903 2.72 -17.82 -4.00
CA ARG A 903 3.06 -19.22 -3.75
C ARG A 903 2.78 -19.58 -2.30
N THR A 904 1.91 -20.56 -2.10
CA THR A 904 1.59 -21.06 -0.77
C THR A 904 2.73 -21.92 -0.19
N PRO A 905 3.12 -21.72 1.08
CA PRO A 905 4.05 -22.62 1.76
C PRO A 905 3.35 -23.93 2.16
N LEU A 906 3.55 -24.97 1.35
CA LEU A 906 2.89 -26.28 1.50
C LEU A 906 3.24 -27.04 2.79
N ASN A 907 4.37 -26.71 3.43
CA ASN A 907 4.79 -27.29 4.71
C ASN A 907 3.88 -26.88 5.90
N ASN A 908 2.97 -25.92 5.70
CA ASN A 908 2.03 -25.49 6.72
C ASN A 908 0.82 -26.43 6.86
N TYR A 909 0.58 -27.34 5.92
CA TYR A 909 -0.52 -28.31 5.97
C TYR A 909 -0.12 -29.61 6.68
N ASP A 910 -1.10 -30.41 7.07
CA ASP A 910 -0.87 -31.70 7.72
C ASP A 910 -0.63 -32.81 6.69
N ALA A 911 -1.33 -32.73 5.56
CA ALA A 911 -1.03 -33.52 4.36
C ALA A 911 -1.21 -32.66 3.10
N VAL A 912 -0.63 -33.10 1.99
CA VAL A 912 -0.70 -32.41 0.68
C VAL A 912 -0.96 -33.43 -0.41
N ILE A 913 -1.97 -33.14 -1.25
CA ILE A 913 -2.27 -33.87 -2.48
C ILE A 913 -1.73 -33.06 -3.64
N LEU A 914 -0.88 -33.66 -4.48
CA LEU A 914 -0.42 -33.08 -5.74
C LEU A 914 -1.22 -33.68 -6.89
N LEU A 915 -1.65 -32.86 -7.83
CA LEU A 915 -2.48 -33.25 -8.96
C LEU A 915 -1.67 -33.34 -10.25
N HIS A 916 -2.10 -34.19 -11.19
CA HIS A 916 -1.54 -34.25 -12.54
C HIS A 916 -1.89 -32.96 -13.29
N ARG A 917 -0.89 -32.13 -13.54
CA ARG A 917 -1.06 -30.80 -14.17
C ARG A 917 -1.76 -30.89 -15.52
N ASP A 918 -1.41 -31.87 -16.33
CA ASP A 918 -2.00 -32.13 -17.65
C ASP A 918 -3.43 -32.70 -17.59
N LYS A 919 -3.97 -32.89 -16.38
CA LYS A 919 -5.35 -33.33 -16.11
C LYS A 919 -6.20 -32.27 -15.43
N LEU A 920 -5.63 -31.10 -15.12
CA LEU A 920 -6.40 -29.94 -14.71
C LEU A 920 -7.24 -29.41 -15.88
N PRO A 921 -8.44 -28.87 -15.66
CA PRO A 921 -9.30 -28.35 -16.73
C PRO A 921 -8.66 -27.14 -17.44
N TYR A 922 -7.90 -26.32 -16.69
CA TYR A 922 -7.22 -25.14 -17.21
C TYR A 922 -5.73 -25.13 -16.80
N PRO A 923 -4.91 -26.04 -17.33
CA PRO A 923 -3.56 -26.30 -16.83
C PRO A 923 -2.62 -25.09 -16.99
N ARG A 924 -2.93 -24.22 -17.96
CA ARG A 924 -2.18 -22.99 -18.26
C ARG A 924 -2.45 -21.84 -17.28
N ARG A 925 -3.47 -21.97 -16.41
CA ARG A 925 -3.72 -20.99 -15.35
C ARG A 925 -2.85 -21.27 -14.12
N LEU A 926 -2.10 -22.35 -14.05
CA LEU A 926 -1.17 -22.58 -12.95
C LEU A 926 -0.04 -21.53 -13.00
N LEU A 927 0.14 -20.76 -11.93
CA LEU A 927 1.25 -19.78 -11.83
C LEU A 927 2.58 -20.49 -11.66
N PHE A 928 2.66 -21.31 -10.61
CA PHE A 928 3.87 -21.98 -10.19
C PHE A 928 3.59 -23.45 -9.93
N PRO A 929 4.34 -24.35 -10.59
CA PRO A 929 4.42 -25.78 -10.27
C PRO A 929 4.54 -26.06 -8.76
N SER A 930 3.60 -26.82 -8.20
CA SER A 930 3.74 -27.34 -6.83
C SER A 930 4.61 -28.59 -6.81
N GLU A 931 5.61 -28.59 -5.92
CA GLU A 931 6.47 -29.74 -5.65
C GLU A 931 6.74 -29.82 -4.16
N LEU A 932 6.91 -31.03 -3.64
CA LEU A 932 7.14 -31.28 -2.21
C LEU A 932 8.31 -32.24 -2.02
N ASN A 933 9.33 -31.79 -1.28
CA ASN A 933 10.54 -32.57 -0.99
C ASN A 933 10.59 -33.09 0.46
N GLN A 934 9.50 -32.92 1.22
CA GLN A 934 9.43 -33.20 2.66
C GLN A 934 8.17 -34.01 2.98
N GLY A 935 8.20 -34.74 4.09
CA GLY A 935 7.10 -35.59 4.55
C GLY A 935 7.16 -37.04 4.05
N LYS A 936 6.28 -37.89 4.58
CA LYS A 936 6.16 -39.29 4.19
C LYS A 936 5.27 -39.40 2.96
N HIS A 937 5.82 -39.96 1.89
CA HIS A 937 5.05 -40.25 0.68
C HIS A 937 4.10 -41.44 0.93
N VAL A 938 2.79 -41.20 0.77
CA VAL A 938 1.72 -42.15 1.14
C VAL A 938 1.18 -42.89 -0.08
N ALA A 939 0.93 -42.17 -1.17
CA ALA A 939 0.32 -42.73 -2.38
C ALA A 939 0.84 -42.02 -3.65
N ARG A 940 0.94 -42.79 -4.74
CA ARG A 940 1.31 -42.28 -6.08
C ARG A 940 0.33 -42.78 -7.13
N GLY A 941 -0.34 -41.86 -7.81
CA GLY A 941 -1.35 -42.14 -8.81
C GLY A 941 -0.84 -42.05 -10.25
N LYS A 942 -1.40 -42.85 -11.15
CA LYS A 942 -1.16 -42.75 -12.60
C LYS A 942 -2.19 -41.81 -13.24
N ALA A 943 -1.76 -40.98 -14.18
CA ALA A 943 -2.64 -40.05 -14.88
C ALA A 943 -3.71 -40.79 -15.71
N SER A 944 -4.95 -40.27 -15.69
CA SER A 944 -6.05 -40.85 -16.47
C SER A 944 -5.84 -40.67 -17.97
N ARG A 945 -6.30 -41.65 -18.75
CA ARG A 945 -6.45 -41.52 -20.21
C ARG A 945 -7.87 -41.08 -20.62
N LEU A 946 -8.82 -41.08 -19.69
CA LEU A 946 -10.24 -40.82 -19.96
C LEU A 946 -10.53 -39.32 -20.14
N PHE A 947 -9.85 -38.48 -19.36
CA PHE A 947 -9.96 -37.02 -19.47
C PHE A 947 -8.69 -36.42 -20.06
N ASN A 948 -8.89 -35.51 -21.01
CA ASN A 948 -7.87 -34.60 -21.51
C ASN A 948 -8.44 -33.18 -21.54
N PRO A 949 -7.69 -32.18 -21.04
CA PRO A 949 -8.17 -30.80 -21.00
C PRO A 949 -8.30 -30.16 -22.38
N PHE A 950 -7.70 -30.76 -23.40
CA PHE A 950 -7.85 -30.34 -24.78
C PHE A 950 -8.40 -31.47 -25.64
N MET A 951 -9.24 -31.11 -26.62
CA MET A 951 -9.79 -32.04 -27.60
C MET A 951 -8.67 -32.64 -28.45
N SER A 952 -8.74 -33.94 -28.74
CA SER A 952 -7.70 -34.61 -29.51
C SER A 952 -7.79 -34.27 -31.00
N PRO A 953 -6.69 -34.36 -31.78
CA PRO A 953 -6.73 -34.16 -33.22
C PRO A 953 -7.70 -35.09 -33.96
N GLY A 954 -7.98 -36.28 -33.40
CA GLY A 954 -8.97 -37.21 -33.93
C GLY A 954 -10.42 -36.75 -33.68
N ASP A 955 -10.65 -35.96 -32.62
CA ASP A 955 -11.97 -35.40 -32.32
C ASP A 955 -12.32 -34.28 -33.29
N LEU A 956 -11.32 -33.47 -33.67
CA LEU A 956 -11.48 -32.36 -34.63
C LEU A 956 -11.85 -32.79 -36.05
N LYS A 957 -11.73 -34.10 -36.36
CA LYS A 957 -12.12 -34.69 -37.66
C LYS A 957 -13.57 -35.21 -37.66
N ARG A 958 -14.27 -35.17 -36.53
CA ARG A 958 -15.63 -35.68 -36.38
C ARG A 958 -16.67 -34.68 -36.87
N SER A 959 -17.93 -35.12 -36.96
CA SER A 959 -19.06 -34.24 -37.29
C SER A 959 -19.20 -33.11 -36.26
N HIS A 960 -19.77 -31.98 -36.67
CA HIS A 960 -19.98 -30.83 -35.78
C HIS A 960 -20.83 -31.17 -34.54
N GLU A 961 -21.79 -32.07 -34.70
CA GLU A 961 -22.71 -32.49 -33.63
C GLU A 961 -22.02 -33.41 -32.62
N GLU A 962 -21.16 -34.32 -33.08
CA GLU A 962 -20.29 -35.12 -32.20
C GLU A 962 -19.28 -34.27 -31.42
N LEU A 963 -18.75 -33.22 -32.04
CA LEU A 963 -17.86 -32.26 -31.36
C LEU A 963 -18.58 -31.50 -30.24
N LYS A 964 -19.82 -31.08 -30.47
CA LYS A 964 -20.65 -30.42 -29.44
C LYS A 964 -20.96 -31.37 -28.28
N ASN A 965 -21.29 -32.62 -28.56
CA ASN A 965 -21.57 -33.63 -27.53
C ASN A 965 -20.35 -33.99 -26.66
N LYS A 966 -19.13 -33.66 -27.12
CA LYS A 966 -17.90 -33.84 -26.34
C LYS A 966 -17.54 -32.65 -25.45
N LEU A 967 -18.15 -31.49 -25.67
CA LEU A 967 -17.89 -30.31 -24.88
C LEU A 967 -18.53 -30.46 -23.50
N MET A 968 -17.71 -30.43 -22.45
CA MET A 968 -18.20 -30.55 -21.09
C MET A 968 -18.45 -29.15 -20.51
N VAL A 969 -19.71 -28.87 -20.18
CA VAL A 969 -20.11 -27.59 -19.59
C VAL A 969 -19.90 -27.65 -18.08
N ASP A 970 -19.18 -26.66 -17.54
CA ASP A 970 -18.95 -26.47 -16.10
C ASP A 970 -18.29 -27.67 -15.39
N PHE A 971 -17.59 -28.52 -16.14
CA PHE A 971 -16.93 -29.70 -15.60
C PHE A 971 -15.51 -29.38 -15.13
N GLU A 972 -15.28 -29.55 -13.82
CA GLU A 972 -13.98 -29.39 -13.18
C GLU A 972 -13.63 -30.61 -12.30
N PRO A 973 -12.68 -31.47 -12.72
CA PRO A 973 -12.28 -32.65 -11.98
C PRO A 973 -11.87 -32.38 -10.52
N THR A 974 -11.18 -31.26 -10.28
CA THR A 974 -10.75 -30.86 -8.93
C THR A 974 -11.94 -30.56 -8.03
N LYS A 975 -13.00 -29.92 -8.54
CA LYS A 975 -14.22 -29.63 -7.78
C LYS A 975 -14.94 -30.92 -7.38
N CYS A 976 -15.03 -31.90 -8.30
CA CYS A 976 -15.58 -33.22 -7.99
C CYS A 976 -14.79 -33.93 -6.88
N LEU A 977 -13.45 -33.89 -6.92
CA LEU A 977 -12.60 -34.46 -5.88
C LEU A 977 -12.83 -33.78 -4.52
N LEU A 978 -12.98 -32.46 -4.51
CA LEU A 978 -13.23 -31.69 -3.28
C LEU A 978 -14.59 -32.00 -2.67
N SER A 979 -15.64 -32.15 -3.49
CA SER A 979 -16.96 -32.57 -3.02
C SER A 979 -16.91 -33.96 -2.38
N GLY A 980 -16.27 -34.93 -3.05
CA GLY A 980 -16.07 -36.27 -2.48
C GLY A 980 -15.27 -36.26 -1.18
N LEU A 981 -14.23 -35.41 -1.08
CA LEU A 981 -13.46 -35.23 0.16
C LEU A 981 -14.33 -34.73 1.32
N GLN A 982 -15.24 -33.79 1.06
CA GLN A 982 -16.12 -33.25 2.09
C GLN A 982 -17.20 -34.24 2.52
N GLU A 983 -17.71 -35.05 1.60
CA GLU A 983 -18.76 -36.04 1.85
C GLU A 983 -18.22 -37.29 2.58
N GLU A 984 -17.09 -37.85 2.11
CA GLU A 984 -16.55 -39.11 2.63
C GLU A 984 -15.54 -38.92 3.78
N PHE A 985 -14.85 -37.77 3.84
CA PHE A 985 -13.74 -37.52 4.77
C PHE A 985 -13.90 -36.22 5.57
N GLY A 986 -15.06 -36.03 6.23
CA GLY A 986 -15.39 -34.82 6.98
C GLY A 986 -14.43 -34.43 8.14
N THR A 987 -13.55 -35.34 8.56
CA THR A 987 -12.45 -35.06 9.52
C THR A 987 -11.31 -34.24 8.90
N LEU A 988 -11.24 -34.17 7.56
CA LEU A 988 -10.26 -33.40 6.82
C LEU A 988 -10.86 -32.10 6.28
N LYS A 989 -10.11 -31.01 6.43
CA LYS A 989 -10.43 -29.74 5.77
C LYS A 989 -9.52 -29.53 4.57
N PRO A 990 -10.08 -29.49 3.34
CA PRO A 990 -9.31 -29.20 2.14
C PRO A 990 -9.10 -27.70 1.93
N TRP A 991 -7.90 -27.34 1.46
CA TRP A 991 -7.45 -26.00 1.10
C TRP A 991 -6.97 -26.05 -0.34
N TYR A 992 -7.52 -25.22 -1.22
CA TYR A 992 -7.30 -25.34 -2.66
C TYR A 992 -7.35 -23.99 -3.39
N ASP A 993 -6.79 -23.97 -4.60
CA ASP A 993 -6.84 -22.89 -5.58
C ASP A 993 -7.83 -23.28 -6.70
N HIS A 994 -8.99 -22.63 -6.76
CA HIS A 994 -10.01 -22.89 -7.80
C HIS A 994 -9.56 -22.40 -9.19
N ILE A 995 -8.64 -21.44 -9.25
CA ILE A 995 -8.23 -20.72 -10.46
C ILE A 995 -7.10 -21.48 -11.20
N GLY A 996 -6.76 -22.71 -10.78
CA GLY A 996 -5.88 -23.61 -11.53
C GLY A 996 -4.68 -24.13 -10.76
N GLY A 997 -4.78 -24.24 -9.43
CA GLY A 997 -3.72 -24.87 -8.65
C GLY A 997 -3.63 -26.37 -8.89
N ASP A 998 -2.40 -26.89 -8.73
CA ASP A 998 -2.05 -28.29 -8.86
C ASP A 998 -1.81 -28.98 -7.50
N ALA A 999 -2.20 -28.33 -6.40
CA ALA A 999 -2.06 -28.87 -5.06
C ALA A 999 -3.31 -28.59 -4.19
N ILE A 1000 -3.61 -29.55 -3.32
CA ILE A 1000 -4.63 -29.43 -2.27
C ILE A 1000 -3.93 -29.66 -0.93
N GLY A 1001 -3.98 -28.66 -0.05
CA GLY A 1001 -3.54 -28.80 1.33
C GLY A 1001 -4.65 -29.41 2.18
N LEU A 1002 -4.31 -30.26 3.13
CA LEU A 1002 -5.25 -30.87 4.06
C LEU A 1002 -4.86 -30.52 5.50
N THR A 1003 -5.84 -30.20 6.33
CA THR A 1003 -5.65 -30.07 7.79
C THR A 1003 -6.66 -30.92 8.55
N TRP A 1004 -6.23 -31.49 9.67
CA TRP A 1004 -7.09 -32.25 10.57
C TRP A 1004 -8.08 -31.31 11.27
N ASN A 1005 -9.37 -31.61 11.22
CA ASN A 1005 -10.38 -30.94 12.04
C ASN A 1005 -10.18 -31.36 13.50
N LYS A 1006 -10.05 -30.38 14.41
CA LYS A 1006 -10.07 -30.66 15.85
C LYS A 1006 -11.51 -30.92 16.26
N HIS A 1007 -11.89 -32.18 16.47
CA HIS A 1007 -13.14 -32.46 17.17
C HIS A 1007 -12.98 -32.02 18.63
N ASN A 1008 -13.78 -31.03 19.05
CA ASN A 1008 -13.95 -30.75 20.47
C ASN A 1008 -14.76 -31.90 21.08
N SER A 1009 -14.09 -32.90 21.64
CA SER A 1009 -14.69 -33.92 22.48
C SER A 1009 -15.11 -33.30 23.84
N LYS A 1010 -16.12 -32.41 23.83
CA LYS A 1010 -16.91 -32.23 25.05
C LYS A 1010 -17.66 -33.54 25.25
N LYS A 1011 -17.19 -34.35 26.21
CA LYS A 1011 -17.84 -35.54 26.78
C LYS A 1011 -19.36 -35.50 26.52
N ARG A 1012 -19.84 -36.30 25.58
CA ARG A 1012 -21.21 -36.81 25.68
C ARG A 1012 -21.13 -37.98 26.64
N GLU A 1013 -21.58 -37.76 27.86
CA GLU A 1013 -21.85 -38.84 28.78
C GLU A 1013 -22.97 -39.71 28.21
N ARG A 1014 -22.68 -41.01 28.13
CA ARG A 1014 -23.61 -42.15 28.14
C ARG A 1014 -24.64 -42.23 27.01
N ASP A 1015 -24.44 -43.14 26.07
CA ASP A 1015 -24.98 -44.50 26.21
C ASP A 1015 -24.45 -45.42 25.09
N GLU A 1016 -24.35 -46.70 25.45
CA GLU A 1016 -24.10 -47.91 24.66
C GLU A 1016 -22.64 -48.38 24.47
N GLU A 1017 -22.50 -49.67 24.77
CA GLU A 1017 -21.31 -50.44 25.12
C GLU A 1017 -20.65 -51.05 23.87
N GLU A 1018 -19.32 -51.21 23.94
CA GLU A 1018 -18.51 -52.16 23.16
C GLU A 1018 -18.62 -52.11 21.61
N GLU A 1019 -18.10 -51.04 21.01
CA GLU A 1019 -17.35 -51.16 19.75
C GLU A 1019 -15.97 -50.55 19.96
N GLU A 1020 -14.93 -51.35 19.68
CA GLU A 1020 -13.55 -50.89 19.62
C GLU A 1020 -13.48 -49.72 18.63
N GLU A 1021 -13.23 -48.50 19.12
CA GLU A 1021 -12.90 -47.35 18.25
C GLU A 1021 -11.57 -47.69 17.53
N GLU A 1022 -11.67 -48.32 16.36
CA GLU A 1022 -10.58 -48.38 15.39
C GLU A 1022 -10.16 -46.93 15.07
N GLU A 1023 -9.12 -46.45 15.73
CA GLU A 1023 -8.43 -45.21 15.36
C GLU A 1023 -8.00 -45.33 13.88
N SER A 1024 -8.79 -44.74 12.97
CA SER A 1024 -8.51 -44.74 11.54
C SER A 1024 -7.07 -44.31 11.27
N ASN A 1025 -6.25 -45.25 10.77
CA ASN A 1025 -4.86 -44.99 10.45
C ASN A 1025 -4.80 -43.84 9.42
N PRO A 1026 -4.18 -42.69 9.74
CA PRO A 1026 -4.15 -41.53 8.85
C PRO A 1026 -3.57 -41.85 7.47
N MET A 1027 -2.69 -42.85 7.37
CA MET A 1027 -2.14 -43.28 6.09
C MET A 1027 -3.13 -44.09 5.25
N GLU A 1028 -4.00 -44.89 5.86
CA GLU A 1028 -5.02 -45.65 5.13
C GLU A 1028 -6.11 -44.73 4.61
N MET A 1029 -6.54 -43.78 5.43
CA MET A 1029 -7.47 -42.74 5.00
C MET A 1029 -6.88 -41.91 3.83
N LEU A 1030 -5.62 -41.48 3.91
CA LEU A 1030 -4.95 -40.79 2.80
C LEU A 1030 -4.74 -41.66 1.56
N LYS A 1031 -4.59 -42.98 1.70
CA LYS A 1031 -4.59 -43.91 0.54
C LYS A 1031 -5.98 -43.99 -0.10
N ALA A 1032 -7.05 -44.04 0.69
CA ALA A 1032 -8.42 -44.03 0.20
C ALA A 1032 -8.72 -42.73 -0.58
N VAL A 1033 -8.25 -41.58 -0.08
CA VAL A 1033 -8.28 -40.30 -0.81
C VAL A 1033 -7.57 -40.41 -2.17
N GLY A 1034 -6.43 -41.10 -2.22
CA GLY A 1034 -5.69 -41.36 -3.46
C GLY A 1034 -6.48 -42.21 -4.47
N GLU A 1035 -7.21 -43.22 -4.00
CA GLU A 1035 -8.08 -44.04 -4.86
C GLU A 1035 -9.33 -43.29 -5.33
N MET A 1036 -9.94 -42.46 -4.48
CA MET A 1036 -11.05 -41.59 -4.89
C MET A 1036 -10.62 -40.61 -5.99
N GLY A 1037 -9.42 -40.04 -5.88
CA GLY A 1037 -8.85 -39.14 -6.87
C GLY A 1037 -8.11 -39.83 -8.03
N LYS A 1038 -8.32 -41.14 -8.22
CA LYS A 1038 -7.59 -41.93 -9.22
C LYS A 1038 -7.66 -41.31 -10.61
N GLY A 1039 -6.49 -41.11 -11.21
CA GLY A 1039 -6.36 -40.51 -12.53
C GLY A 1039 -6.15 -38.99 -12.53
N LEU A 1040 -6.51 -38.30 -11.45
CA LEU A 1040 -6.24 -36.87 -11.23
C LEU A 1040 -5.12 -36.66 -10.21
N VAL A 1041 -5.09 -37.46 -9.14
CA VAL A 1041 -4.06 -37.39 -8.09
C VAL A 1041 -2.74 -37.97 -8.59
N ARG A 1042 -1.67 -37.20 -8.41
CA ARG A 1042 -0.28 -37.55 -8.76
C ARG A 1042 0.43 -38.17 -7.56
N ASP A 1043 0.52 -37.44 -6.46
CA ASP A 1043 1.21 -37.87 -5.24
C ASP A 1043 0.45 -37.38 -4.00
N ILE A 1044 0.55 -38.11 -2.89
CA ILE A 1044 0.04 -37.70 -1.57
C ILE A 1044 1.17 -37.79 -0.54
N TYR A 1045 1.37 -36.72 0.21
CA TYR A 1045 2.37 -36.63 1.26
C TYR A 1045 1.73 -36.33 2.61
N LEU A 1046 2.10 -37.09 3.64
CA LEU A 1046 1.79 -36.81 5.03
C LEU A 1046 2.95 -36.03 5.66
N LEU A 1047 2.67 -34.82 6.13
CA LEU A 1047 3.66 -33.92 6.72
C LEU A 1047 3.61 -33.93 8.25
N LYS A 1048 2.41 -33.94 8.83
CA LYS A 1048 2.20 -33.90 10.28
C LYS A 1048 1.14 -34.94 10.67
N PRO A 1049 1.42 -35.81 11.65
CA PRO A 1049 0.41 -36.73 12.16
C PRO A 1049 -0.73 -35.95 12.86
N PRO A 1050 -1.92 -36.55 13.02
CA PRO A 1050 -2.99 -35.95 13.81
C PRO A 1050 -2.49 -35.67 15.22
N ARG A 1051 -2.82 -34.48 15.74
CA ARG A 1051 -2.56 -34.15 17.14
C ARG A 1051 -3.76 -34.62 17.96
N PHE A 1052 -3.72 -35.87 18.43
CA PHE A 1052 -4.61 -36.33 19.49
C PHE A 1052 -4.24 -35.56 20.76
N VAL A 1053 -5.19 -34.83 21.35
CA VAL A 1053 -5.04 -34.13 22.63
C VAL A 1053 -5.98 -34.77 23.62
#